data_AF-A0AAU7KMQ7-F1
#
_entry.id   AF-A0AAU7KMQ7-F1
#
_cell.length_a   1.000
_cell.length_b   1.000
_cell.length_c   1.000
_cell.angle_alpha   90.00
_cell.angle_beta   90.00
_cell.angle_gamma   90.00
#
_symmetry.space_group_name_H-M   'P 1'
#
loop_
_entity.id
_entity.type
_entity.pdbx_description
1 polymer ?
#
loop_
_entity_poly.entity_id
_entity_poly.type
_entity_poly.pdbx_seq_one_letter_code
_entity_poly.pdbx_strand_id
1 'polypeptide(L)'
;MNRSLSHSPSYRRPLHRRPSVAAAASLAALSLGLYLLWPQGQDFDAMTGPESGQDTEMAVSPPQAASKPEAAPESNEGERLAIVASKTGPVADQMAGDMPLDTAVVTAVETESKSAGQVTQLAEAPRLSVSRSPALSSSPSTSLSPSTSMEMRGLMPSQEVARIAPLPSPEPSVQMPTASSEAYPEFDASSVRVTAETPVSTFSVDVDTASYAVVRSSLMQGQLPPPQAVRIEEMINYFGYDYPQPDAEAFRPMVDVFASPWNPERQLVRVALQGRAATPGPRSPVNLVLLIDTSGSMRSPDKLPLLKRSMSLLLGELNDDDEVAIVTYAGSAGVALAPTAASNTEEIMQALESLAPSGGTAGEAGLSQAYRLAGQMNGEDETTRVLLATDGDFNLGLSDPEALERFIADRREGGVYLSVLGFGRGNLDDAVMQSLAQHGNGQAAYIDSMAEAQKVLVDQLAASLEPIANDVKVQVEFNPARVHEYRLIGYETRALRREDFRNDRVDAGDIGAGHQVTALYEIAPVGSSAALTRPSRYQQGQQVTGGQHDELGHVALRYKVPGESQSRLIETPISPGVTTADSEASFAAAIAGFGQLLGDDRYLGDWGWDEAIALAEASKGKDRYGYRAEAVRLMRLAGGLSDR
;
A
#
# COMPACT_ATOMS: atom_id res chain seq x y z
N MET A 1 -74.49 -6.54 -8.19
CA MET A 1 -74.83 -7.79 -7.48
C MET A 1 -73.61 -8.70 -7.51
N ASN A 2 -73.06 -9.03 -6.32
CA ASN A 2 -72.24 -10.19 -5.90
C ASN A 2 -71.06 -10.67 -6.76
N ARG A 3 -69.82 -10.59 -6.22
CA ARG A 3 -69.01 -11.65 -5.53
C ARG A 3 -68.61 -12.82 -6.46
N SER A 4 -67.46 -13.48 -6.39
CA SER A 4 -66.19 -13.42 -5.65
C SER A 4 -65.38 -14.64 -6.17
N LEU A 5 -64.06 -14.55 -6.33
CA LEU A 5 -63.04 -15.48 -5.80
C LEU A 5 -61.71 -15.43 -6.57
N SER A 6 -60.67 -15.17 -5.79
CA SER A 6 -59.23 -15.24 -6.03
C SER A 6 -58.72 -16.64 -6.36
N HIS A 7 -57.63 -16.76 -7.12
CA HIS A 7 -56.60 -17.80 -6.95
C HIS A 7 -55.24 -17.30 -7.50
N SER A 8 -54.24 -17.24 -6.63
CA SER A 8 -52.81 -17.03 -6.96
C SER A 8 -52.07 -18.38 -6.92
N PRO A 9 -51.08 -18.65 -7.78
CA PRO A 9 -50.24 -19.83 -7.66
C PRO A 9 -48.98 -19.54 -6.82
N SER A 10 -48.76 -20.38 -5.81
CA SER A 10 -47.57 -20.42 -4.96
C SER A 10 -46.56 -21.45 -5.47
N TYR A 11 -45.31 -21.03 -5.69
CA TYR A 11 -44.19 -21.92 -6.02
C TYR A 11 -43.29 -22.12 -4.79
N ARG A 12 -42.98 -23.39 -4.50
CA ARG A 12 -42.22 -23.89 -3.34
C ARG A 12 -40.70 -23.69 -3.53
N ARG A 13 -40.01 -23.24 -2.48
CA ARG A 13 -38.54 -23.39 -2.31
C ARG A 13 -38.23 -24.68 -1.52
N PRO A 14 -37.11 -25.38 -1.80
CA PRO A 14 -36.67 -26.53 -1.02
C PRO A 14 -35.88 -26.13 0.22
N LEU A 15 -36.13 -26.86 1.32
CA LEU A 15 -35.44 -26.78 2.61
C LEU A 15 -34.18 -27.65 2.57
N HIS A 16 -33.01 -27.05 2.82
CA HIS A 16 -31.81 -27.79 3.24
C HIS A 16 -31.56 -27.62 4.74
N ARG A 17 -31.36 -28.78 5.39
CA ARG A 17 -31.17 -29.00 6.82
C ARG A 17 -29.84 -28.41 7.31
N ARG A 18 -29.86 -27.69 8.44
CA ARG A 18 -28.67 -27.40 9.27
C ARG A 18 -28.59 -28.41 10.42
N PRO A 19 -27.41 -28.89 10.84
CA PRO A 19 -27.25 -29.61 12.08
C PRO A 19 -27.13 -28.65 13.27
N SER A 20 -27.82 -29.00 14.34
CA SER A 20 -27.84 -28.39 15.66
C SER A 20 -26.68 -28.91 16.53
N VAL A 21 -25.93 -28.02 17.20
CA VAL A 21 -25.11 -28.35 18.37
C VAL A 21 -25.32 -27.27 19.44
N ALA A 22 -25.32 -27.75 20.69
CA ALA A 22 -25.98 -27.21 21.86
C ALA A 22 -25.30 -26.01 22.54
N ALA A 23 -26.12 -25.26 23.27
CA ALA A 23 -25.77 -24.20 24.18
C ALA A 23 -25.05 -24.72 25.44
N ALA A 24 -24.02 -24.01 25.88
CA ALA A 24 -23.47 -24.09 27.24
C ALA A 24 -23.62 -22.72 27.90
N ALA A 25 -24.36 -22.69 29.01
CA ALA A 25 -24.71 -21.51 29.77
C ALA A 25 -23.62 -21.12 30.78
N SER A 26 -23.53 -19.82 31.03
CA SER A 26 -22.66 -19.12 31.96
C SER A 26 -22.84 -19.50 33.43
N LEU A 27 -21.76 -19.40 34.21
CA LEU A 27 -21.82 -19.19 35.67
C LEU A 27 -20.66 -18.30 36.09
N ALA A 28 -20.99 -17.02 36.32
CA ALA A 28 -20.14 -16.04 36.98
C ALA A 28 -20.35 -16.15 38.50
N ALA A 29 -19.26 -16.11 39.26
CA ALA A 29 -19.30 -15.97 40.72
C ALA A 29 -18.39 -14.81 41.14
N LEU A 30 -19.01 -13.88 41.89
CA LEU A 30 -18.44 -12.73 42.57
C LEU A 30 -17.28 -13.10 43.51
N SER A 31 -16.28 -12.21 43.60
CA SER A 31 -15.67 -11.86 44.88
C SER A 31 -15.11 -10.43 44.85
N LEU A 32 -15.67 -9.62 45.75
CA LEU A 32 -15.37 -8.22 46.04
C LEU A 32 -14.59 -8.16 47.37
N GLY A 33 -13.62 -7.25 47.48
CA GLY A 33 -12.97 -6.82 48.73
C GLY A 33 -11.64 -7.53 49.02
N LEU A 34 -10.57 -6.88 49.48
CA LEU A 34 -10.47 -5.67 50.28
C LEU A 34 -8.98 -5.23 50.28
N TYR A 35 -8.72 -3.94 50.05
CA TYR A 35 -7.44 -3.29 50.35
C TYR A 35 -7.22 -3.29 51.87
N LEU A 36 -6.02 -3.59 52.38
CA LEU A 36 -5.45 -3.00 53.60
C LEU A 36 -3.97 -3.41 53.80
N LEU A 37 -3.21 -2.39 54.21
CA LEU A 37 -1.80 -2.29 54.61
C LEU A 37 -1.17 -3.49 55.35
N TRP A 38 0.14 -3.72 55.13
CA TRP A 38 1.08 -3.97 56.25
C TRP A 38 2.56 -3.59 55.90
N PRO A 39 3.38 -3.14 56.87
CA PRO A 39 4.63 -2.41 56.67
C PRO A 39 5.92 -3.21 57.03
N GLN A 40 7.04 -2.47 56.89
CA GLN A 40 8.40 -2.64 57.41
C GLN A 40 8.77 -3.86 58.28
N GLY A 41 9.87 -4.51 57.85
CA GLY A 41 11.11 -4.67 58.62
C GLY A 41 11.10 -5.61 59.83
N GLN A 42 11.88 -6.70 59.75
CA GLN A 42 12.91 -7.03 60.75
C GLN A 42 13.76 -8.23 60.33
N ASP A 43 15.04 -8.11 60.69
CA ASP A 43 16.15 -9.04 60.50
C ASP A 43 15.90 -10.45 61.05
N PHE A 44 16.54 -11.44 60.42
CA PHE A 44 17.11 -12.56 61.18
C PHE A 44 18.44 -13.01 60.56
N ASP A 45 19.40 -13.13 61.46
CA ASP A 45 20.83 -13.32 61.26
C ASP A 45 21.21 -14.81 61.34
N ALA A 46 22.36 -15.13 60.70
CA ALA A 46 23.27 -16.26 60.92
C ALA A 46 22.79 -17.73 60.75
N MET A 47 23.48 -18.49 59.87
CA MET A 47 24.60 -19.37 60.30
C MET A 47 25.25 -20.22 59.17
N THR A 48 26.59 -20.21 59.22
CA THR A 48 27.58 -21.28 58.92
C THR A 48 27.95 -21.67 57.48
N GLY A 49 29.25 -21.44 57.14
CA GLY A 49 30.00 -22.07 56.05
C GLY A 49 30.48 -23.52 56.37
N PRO A 50 31.47 -24.13 55.66
CA PRO A 50 32.78 -23.52 55.37
C PRO A 50 33.41 -23.79 53.97
N GLU A 51 34.36 -22.92 53.64
CA GLU A 51 35.68 -23.09 52.99
C GLU A 51 35.93 -24.07 51.82
N SER A 52 36.44 -23.53 50.70
CA SER A 52 37.86 -23.71 50.30
C SER A 52 38.21 -22.77 49.13
N GLY A 53 39.30 -22.01 49.30
CA GLY A 53 39.77 -21.01 48.34
C GLY A 53 40.83 -21.52 47.37
N GLN A 54 41.12 -20.70 46.36
CA GLN A 54 42.49 -20.26 46.06
C GLN A 54 42.47 -19.03 45.14
N ASP A 55 43.29 -18.07 45.55
CA ASP A 55 43.44 -16.70 45.07
C ASP A 55 44.16 -16.59 43.71
N THR A 56 43.86 -15.51 42.96
CA THR A 56 44.92 -14.62 42.45
C THR A 56 44.37 -13.21 42.21
N GLU A 57 44.93 -12.25 42.95
CA GLU A 57 44.69 -10.81 42.86
C GLU A 57 45.21 -10.19 41.54
N MET A 58 44.51 -9.17 41.03
CA MET A 58 45.13 -7.91 40.65
C MET A 58 44.16 -6.75 40.91
N ALA A 59 44.65 -5.76 41.64
CA ALA A 59 43.93 -4.65 42.23
C ALA A 59 43.62 -3.52 41.23
N VAL A 60 42.40 -2.97 41.30
CA VAL A 60 42.09 -1.57 40.96
C VAL A 60 41.04 -1.04 41.95
N SER A 61 41.38 0.05 42.64
CA SER A 61 40.56 0.70 43.68
C SER A 61 39.38 1.53 43.13
N PRO A 62 38.30 1.74 43.92
CA PRO A 62 37.10 2.48 43.53
C PRO A 62 37.21 4.01 43.76
N PRO A 63 36.29 4.82 43.19
CA PRO A 63 36.47 6.27 43.10
C PRO A 63 36.02 7.02 44.36
N GLN A 64 36.78 8.06 44.72
CA GLN A 64 36.41 9.08 45.71
C GLN A 64 35.85 10.33 45.02
N ALA A 65 34.80 10.90 45.63
CA ALA A 65 34.22 12.19 45.30
C ALA A 65 34.96 13.34 46.01
N ALA A 66 35.08 14.52 45.36
CA ALA A 66 34.79 15.83 45.95
C ALA A 66 35.10 17.03 45.00
N SER A 67 34.15 17.98 45.01
CA SER A 67 34.31 19.47 45.00
C SER A 67 34.84 20.27 43.80
N LYS A 68 33.94 21.18 43.35
CA LYS A 68 34.07 22.58 42.84
C LYS A 68 35.49 23.18 42.68
N PRO A 69 35.67 24.08 41.70
CA PRO A 69 36.06 25.44 42.08
C PRO A 69 35.41 26.57 41.27
N GLU A 70 35.58 27.77 41.81
CA GLU A 70 35.12 29.08 41.38
C GLU A 70 36.35 30.00 41.16
N ALA A 71 36.16 31.06 40.37
CA ALA A 71 36.97 32.28 40.20
C ALA A 71 37.91 32.43 38.99
N ALA A 72 37.74 33.58 38.33
CA ALA A 72 38.51 34.17 37.22
C ALA A 72 39.85 34.80 37.66
N PRO A 73 40.67 35.34 36.72
CA PRO A 73 40.64 36.79 36.52
C PRO A 73 40.84 37.30 35.05
N GLU A 74 40.68 38.61 34.92
CA GLU A 74 40.56 39.51 33.76
C GLU A 74 41.84 39.76 32.92
N SER A 75 41.65 40.18 31.65
CA SER A 75 42.20 41.39 30.99
C SER A 75 42.08 41.28 29.45
N ASN A 76 41.97 42.29 28.60
CA ASN A 76 41.35 43.63 28.58
C ASN A 76 41.39 44.11 27.10
N GLU A 77 40.60 45.14 26.74
CA GLU A 77 40.53 45.91 25.47
C GLU A 77 39.66 45.30 24.35
N GLY A 78 38.64 45.94 23.77
CA GLY A 78 38.19 47.34 23.64
C GLY A 78 37.78 47.50 22.15
N GLU A 79 36.54 47.77 21.74
CA GLU A 79 35.79 49.05 21.68
C GLU A 79 34.31 48.71 21.32
N ARG A 80 33.27 49.14 22.06
CA ARG A 80 32.49 50.41 21.93
C ARG A 80 31.86 50.58 20.54
N LEU A 81 30.55 50.75 20.30
CA LEU A 81 29.39 51.39 20.98
C LEU A 81 28.11 50.87 20.27
N ALA A 82 26.85 51.05 20.69
CA ALA A 82 26.13 51.23 21.95
C ALA A 82 24.65 51.48 21.55
N ILE A 83 23.72 50.66 22.08
CA ILE A 83 22.45 51.01 22.76
C ILE A 83 21.44 51.87 21.92
N VAL A 84 20.14 51.60 21.80
CA VAL A 84 19.12 51.41 22.85
C VAL A 84 17.80 50.90 22.24
N ALA A 85 17.22 49.90 22.89
CA ALA A 85 15.83 49.48 22.77
C ALA A 85 14.89 50.39 23.58
N SER A 86 13.63 50.56 23.19
CA SER A 86 12.57 50.64 24.21
C SER A 86 11.17 50.30 23.69
N LYS A 87 10.52 49.47 24.51
CA LYS A 87 9.10 49.12 24.56
C LYS A 87 8.21 50.36 24.67
N THR A 88 6.97 50.27 24.16
CA THR A 88 5.68 50.24 24.89
C THR A 88 4.53 50.63 23.92
N GLY A 89 3.47 49.83 23.82
CA GLY A 89 2.20 50.24 23.18
C GLY A 89 1.35 51.10 24.13
N PRO A 90 0.01 51.22 23.95
CA PRO A 90 -0.86 51.03 22.79
C PRO A 90 -1.65 52.35 22.47
N VAL A 91 -2.59 52.35 21.51
CA VAL A 91 -3.89 53.09 21.51
C VAL A 91 -4.54 53.03 20.11
N ALA A 92 -5.85 52.75 20.10
CA ALA A 92 -6.77 52.75 18.96
C ALA A 92 -7.18 54.18 18.54
N ASP A 93 -7.58 54.41 17.28
CA ASP A 93 -8.96 54.76 16.90
C ASP A 93 -9.13 54.92 15.37
N GLN A 94 -10.39 54.88 14.96
CA GLN A 94 -10.97 54.75 13.63
C GLN A 94 -10.97 56.03 12.74
N MET A 95 -11.26 55.78 11.45
CA MET A 95 -12.23 56.48 10.57
C MET A 95 -11.72 57.08 9.23
N ALA A 96 -12.23 56.47 8.16
CA ALA A 96 -12.96 57.03 7.01
C ALA A 96 -12.38 58.19 6.17
N GLY A 97 -12.45 58.03 4.83
CA GLY A 97 -12.47 59.16 3.90
C GLY A 97 -12.15 58.87 2.42
N ASP A 98 -13.20 58.57 1.66
CA ASP A 98 -13.48 58.98 0.26
C ASP A 98 -12.68 58.54 -1.01
N MET A 99 -13.52 58.19 -1.99
CA MET A 99 -13.41 57.84 -3.42
C MET A 99 -13.25 59.08 -4.36
N PRO A 100 -13.35 59.03 -5.72
CA PRO A 100 -12.87 58.12 -6.79
C PRO A 100 -12.28 58.89 -8.04
N LEU A 101 -12.22 58.22 -9.22
CA LEU A 101 -12.13 58.68 -10.65
C LEU A 101 -10.90 58.05 -11.36
N ASP A 102 -10.90 57.57 -12.61
CA ASP A 102 -11.90 57.45 -13.67
C ASP A 102 -11.41 56.46 -14.76
N THR A 103 -12.30 56.19 -15.72
CA THR A 103 -12.30 55.17 -16.78
C THR A 103 -11.68 55.68 -18.11
N ALA A 104 -11.08 54.82 -18.98
CA ALA A 104 -11.29 54.79 -20.45
C ALA A 104 -10.30 53.91 -21.29
N VAL A 105 -10.88 52.91 -21.96
CA VAL A 105 -10.75 52.44 -23.36
C VAL A 105 -9.72 53.10 -24.31
N VAL A 106 -8.92 52.30 -25.05
CA VAL A 106 -8.57 52.50 -26.49
C VAL A 106 -8.32 51.16 -27.22
N THR A 107 -8.81 51.09 -28.46
CA THR A 107 -8.83 49.99 -29.45
C THR A 107 -7.60 49.96 -30.39
N ALA A 108 -7.48 48.84 -31.12
CA ALA A 108 -6.45 48.37 -32.09
C ALA A 108 -5.90 49.35 -33.17
N VAL A 109 -4.73 48.99 -33.76
CA VAL A 109 -4.48 48.76 -35.21
C VAL A 109 -3.06 48.16 -35.46
N GLU A 110 -3.00 47.32 -36.51
CA GLU A 110 -1.91 46.54 -37.12
C GLU A 110 -0.69 47.33 -37.66
N THR A 111 0.46 46.65 -37.82
CA THR A 111 1.31 46.75 -39.03
C THR A 111 2.15 45.49 -39.26
N GLU A 112 2.31 45.16 -40.55
CA GLU A 112 2.90 43.99 -41.21
C GLU A 112 4.43 43.85 -41.11
N SER A 113 5.00 42.65 -41.37
CA SER A 113 5.74 42.36 -42.62
C SER A 113 6.37 40.93 -42.72
N LYS A 114 5.90 40.21 -43.75
CA LYS A 114 6.49 39.20 -44.67
C LYS A 114 7.87 38.55 -44.43
N SER A 115 7.90 37.21 -44.63
CA SER A 115 8.76 36.53 -45.64
C SER A 115 8.21 35.15 -46.03
N ALA A 116 8.10 34.90 -47.34
CA ALA A 116 7.79 33.65 -48.05
C ALA A 116 8.94 32.63 -47.92
N GLY A 117 8.87 31.33 -48.29
CA GLY A 117 7.86 30.46 -48.91
C GLY A 117 8.55 29.25 -49.57
N GLN A 118 7.95 28.05 -49.48
CA GLN A 118 8.05 26.86 -50.39
C GLN A 118 7.38 25.68 -49.65
N VAL A 119 6.11 25.35 -49.85
CA VAL A 119 5.47 24.56 -50.93
C VAL A 119 6.16 23.20 -51.20
N THR A 120 5.54 22.11 -50.75
CA THR A 120 5.28 20.91 -51.57
C THR A 120 4.05 20.19 -51.02
N GLN A 121 3.10 19.93 -51.91
CA GLN A 121 1.77 19.37 -51.71
C GLN A 121 1.78 17.95 -52.29
N LEU A 122 1.36 16.93 -51.52
CA LEU A 122 1.08 15.57 -52.00
C LEU A 122 -0.26 15.18 -51.34
N ALA A 123 -1.40 15.36 -52.00
CA ALA A 123 -1.98 14.54 -53.06
C ALA A 123 -2.50 13.18 -52.55
N GLU A 124 -3.83 13.07 -52.57
CA GLU A 124 -4.66 11.87 -52.42
C GLU A 124 -4.20 10.68 -53.27
N ALA A 125 -4.31 9.48 -52.71
CA ALA A 125 -4.74 8.23 -53.36
C ALA A 125 -4.76 7.07 -52.32
N PRO A 126 -5.36 5.90 -52.60
CA PRO A 126 -6.71 5.67 -53.12
C PRO A 126 -7.50 4.67 -52.25
N ARG A 127 -8.82 4.64 -52.42
CA ARG A 127 -9.70 3.57 -51.92
C ARG A 127 -9.48 2.30 -52.73
N LEU A 128 -9.17 1.18 -52.08
CA LEU A 128 -9.25 -0.15 -52.68
C LEU A 128 -10.46 -0.90 -52.13
N SER A 129 -11.46 -1.03 -52.98
CA SER A 129 -12.54 -2.01 -52.91
C SER A 129 -12.05 -3.34 -53.49
N VAL A 130 -12.21 -4.46 -52.77
CA VAL A 130 -12.26 -5.80 -53.39
C VAL A 130 -13.40 -6.61 -52.75
N SER A 131 -14.11 -7.29 -53.65
CA SER A 131 -15.42 -7.92 -53.56
C SER A 131 -15.55 -9.15 -52.65
N ARG A 132 -16.81 -9.46 -52.34
CA ARG A 132 -17.34 -10.66 -51.69
C ARG A 132 -17.30 -11.93 -52.57
N SER A 133 -16.95 -13.06 -51.93
CA SER A 133 -17.48 -14.46 -52.05
C SER A 133 -17.26 -15.25 -53.36
N PRO A 134 -17.41 -16.61 -53.41
CA PRO A 134 -17.98 -17.55 -52.42
C PRO A 134 -17.20 -18.88 -52.19
N ALA A 135 -17.80 -19.75 -51.35
CA ALA A 135 -17.44 -21.13 -51.03
C ALA A 135 -17.38 -22.10 -52.23
N LEU A 136 -16.68 -23.23 -52.08
CA LEU A 136 -17.04 -24.54 -52.63
C LEU A 136 -16.25 -25.67 -51.93
N SER A 137 -17.00 -26.64 -51.40
CA SER A 137 -16.56 -27.96 -50.97
C SER A 137 -16.31 -28.89 -52.16
N SER A 138 -15.43 -29.90 -52.02
CA SER A 138 -15.81 -31.33 -52.07
C SER A 138 -14.60 -32.26 -52.28
N SER A 139 -14.60 -33.32 -51.47
CA SER A 139 -13.81 -34.57 -51.39
C SER A 139 -13.71 -35.38 -52.71
N PRO A 140 -13.30 -36.67 -52.74
CA PRO A 140 -12.57 -37.55 -51.80
C PRO A 140 -11.43 -38.33 -52.52
N SER A 141 -10.74 -39.28 -51.84
CA SER A 141 -10.37 -40.59 -52.44
C SER A 141 -9.73 -41.53 -51.41
N THR A 142 -10.38 -42.68 -51.24
CA THR A 142 -9.98 -43.82 -50.43
C THR A 142 -9.56 -44.97 -51.35
N SER A 143 -8.62 -45.80 -50.88
CA SER A 143 -8.33 -47.21 -51.25
C SER A 143 -7.79 -47.54 -52.66
N LEU A 144 -6.66 -48.25 -52.72
CA LEU A 144 -6.61 -49.73 -52.83
C LEU A 144 -5.16 -50.24 -52.82
N SER A 145 -4.99 -51.41 -52.22
CA SER A 145 -3.74 -52.15 -51.94
C SER A 145 -3.32 -53.05 -53.13
N PRO A 146 -2.48 -54.11 -52.93
CA PRO A 146 -1.03 -54.14 -53.12
C PRO A 146 -0.60 -55.17 -54.19
N SER A 147 0.70 -55.40 -54.39
CA SER A 147 1.35 -56.74 -54.50
C SER A 147 2.73 -56.67 -55.18
N THR A 148 3.76 -57.19 -54.51
CA THR A 148 4.59 -58.34 -54.93
C THR A 148 6.04 -58.15 -54.46
N SER A 149 6.41 -58.96 -53.48
CA SER A 149 7.76 -59.25 -53.02
C SER A 149 8.44 -60.24 -53.97
N MET A 150 9.77 -60.11 -54.14
CA MET A 150 10.63 -61.23 -54.54
C MET A 150 11.51 -61.59 -53.34
N GLU A 151 11.34 -62.81 -52.83
CA GLU A 151 12.21 -63.44 -51.83
C GLU A 151 13.49 -63.99 -52.49
N MET A 152 14.61 -63.94 -51.77
CA MET A 152 15.60 -65.00 -51.86
C MET A 152 16.05 -65.41 -50.46
N ARG A 153 15.73 -66.66 -50.10
CA ARG A 153 16.13 -67.38 -48.88
C ARG A 153 17.60 -67.83 -48.98
N GLY A 154 18.34 -67.63 -47.90
CA GLY A 154 19.61 -68.31 -47.60
C GLY A 154 19.73 -68.52 -46.08
N LEU A 155 19.96 -69.77 -45.67
CA LEU A 155 19.86 -70.26 -44.29
C LEU A 155 21.11 -69.99 -43.41
N MET A 156 20.84 -69.99 -42.08
CA MET A 156 21.71 -70.29 -40.91
C MET A 156 22.46 -69.12 -40.23
N PRO A 157 22.76 -69.20 -38.91
CA PRO A 157 22.14 -69.95 -37.82
C PRO A 157 21.72 -69.05 -36.62
N SER A 158 20.99 -69.67 -35.69
CA SER A 158 20.39 -69.10 -34.48
C SER A 158 21.36 -68.29 -33.61
N GLN A 159 21.08 -66.99 -33.48
CA GLN A 159 21.40 -66.22 -32.28
C GLN A 159 20.12 -65.55 -31.79
N GLU A 160 19.88 -65.72 -30.50
CA GLU A 160 18.76 -65.18 -29.75
C GLU A 160 18.92 -63.64 -29.68
N VAL A 161 18.34 -62.94 -30.66
CA VAL A 161 18.27 -61.48 -30.64
C VAL A 161 17.05 -61.08 -29.83
N ALA A 162 17.30 -60.57 -28.63
CA ALA A 162 16.33 -59.89 -27.81
C ALA A 162 15.59 -58.84 -28.65
N ARG A 163 14.26 -58.96 -28.73
CA ARG A 163 13.41 -57.98 -29.41
C ARG A 163 13.50 -56.66 -28.65
N ILE A 164 14.19 -55.68 -29.23
CA ILE A 164 14.11 -54.28 -28.79
C ILE A 164 12.67 -53.82 -29.10
N ALA A 165 11.88 -53.62 -28.05
CA ALA A 165 10.56 -53.01 -28.17
C ALA A 165 10.72 -51.55 -28.65
N PRO A 166 9.79 -51.03 -29.49
CA PRO A 166 9.79 -49.62 -29.84
C PRO A 166 9.58 -48.80 -28.56
N LEU A 167 10.42 -47.78 -28.35
CA LEU A 167 10.23 -46.81 -27.27
C LEU A 167 8.85 -46.15 -27.43
N PRO A 168 8.05 -46.04 -26.36
CA PRO A 168 6.80 -45.29 -26.43
C PRO A 168 7.12 -43.82 -26.72
N SER A 169 6.39 -43.24 -27.69
CA SER A 169 6.38 -41.81 -27.94
C SER A 169 6.08 -41.07 -26.64
N PRO A 170 6.76 -39.95 -26.31
CA PRO A 170 6.41 -39.19 -25.11
C PRO A 170 4.97 -38.71 -25.26
N GLU A 171 4.09 -39.18 -24.38
CA GLU A 171 2.74 -38.64 -24.27
C GLU A 171 2.86 -37.13 -23.99
N PRO A 172 1.98 -36.29 -24.56
CA PRO A 172 1.94 -34.89 -24.19
C PRO A 172 1.64 -34.84 -22.70
N SER A 173 2.66 -34.50 -21.91
CA SER A 173 2.51 -34.26 -20.49
C SER A 173 1.50 -33.14 -20.32
N VAL A 174 0.27 -33.49 -19.97
CA VAL A 174 -0.70 -32.55 -19.43
C VAL A 174 -0.09 -32.09 -18.13
N GLN A 175 0.63 -30.95 -18.17
CA GLN A 175 1.00 -30.25 -16.95
C GLN A 175 -0.32 -29.90 -16.27
N MET A 176 -0.65 -30.68 -15.24
CA MET A 176 -1.62 -30.24 -14.25
C MET A 176 -1.20 -28.84 -13.83
N PRO A 177 -2.08 -27.82 -13.86
CA PRO A 177 -1.72 -26.51 -13.35
C PRO A 177 -1.21 -26.73 -11.92
N THR A 178 0.05 -26.38 -11.69
CA THR A 178 0.62 -26.34 -10.34
C THR A 178 -0.32 -25.49 -9.51
N ALA A 179 -0.86 -26.05 -8.42
CA ALA A 179 -1.65 -25.27 -7.49
C ALA A 179 -0.80 -24.08 -7.05
N SER A 180 -1.34 -22.87 -7.24
CA SER A 180 -0.70 -21.65 -6.77
C SER A 180 -0.46 -21.78 -5.26
N SER A 181 0.74 -21.41 -4.80
CA SER A 181 1.06 -21.32 -3.38
C SER A 181 0.96 -19.89 -2.86
N GLU A 182 0.23 -19.02 -3.56
CA GLU A 182 0.01 -17.65 -3.12
C GLU A 182 -0.81 -17.64 -1.83
N ALA A 183 -0.35 -16.87 -0.85
CA ALA A 183 -0.99 -16.73 0.45
C ALA A 183 -1.39 -15.28 0.68
N TYR A 184 -2.63 -15.08 1.16
CA TYR A 184 -3.19 -13.77 1.50
C TYR A 184 -3.73 -13.81 2.92
N PRO A 185 -3.59 -12.73 3.71
CA PRO A 185 -4.19 -12.67 5.04
C PRO A 185 -5.71 -12.87 4.99
N GLU A 186 -6.26 -13.64 5.93
CA GLU A 186 -7.71 -13.67 6.14
C GLU A 186 -8.12 -12.43 6.95
N PHE A 187 -9.15 -11.74 6.48
CA PHE A 187 -9.76 -10.63 7.21
C PHE A 187 -11.28 -10.63 7.03
N ASP A 188 -11.99 -10.19 8.06
CA ASP A 188 -13.42 -9.95 7.98
C ASP A 188 -13.68 -8.56 7.41
N ALA A 189 -14.51 -8.46 6.38
CA ALA A 189 -14.92 -7.17 5.82
C ALA A 189 -15.53 -6.25 6.90
N SER A 190 -15.21 -4.96 6.81
CA SER A 190 -15.56 -3.97 7.84
C SER A 190 -17.05 -3.97 8.13
N SER A 191 -17.40 -4.25 9.38
CA SER A 191 -18.77 -4.20 9.85
C SER A 191 -19.21 -2.77 10.14
N VAL A 192 -20.53 -2.56 10.06
CA VAL A 192 -21.17 -1.31 10.43
C VAL A 192 -21.09 -1.13 11.94
N ARG A 193 -20.61 0.04 12.38
CA ARG A 193 -20.48 0.41 13.79
C ARG A 193 -21.57 1.41 14.17
N VAL A 194 -22.12 1.25 15.37
CA VAL A 194 -23.06 2.21 15.96
C VAL A 194 -22.28 3.30 16.67
N THR A 195 -22.45 4.56 16.25
CA THR A 195 -21.67 5.70 16.74
C THR A 195 -21.83 5.92 18.25
N ALA A 196 -23.04 5.68 18.78
CA ALA A 196 -23.31 5.84 20.21
C ALA A 196 -22.54 4.84 21.10
N GLU A 197 -22.08 3.72 20.53
CA GLU A 197 -21.32 2.69 21.25
C GLU A 197 -19.81 2.87 21.02
N THR A 198 -19.42 3.08 19.77
CA THR A 198 -18.02 3.25 19.36
C THR A 198 -17.96 4.47 18.44
N PRO A 199 -17.77 5.69 18.94
CA PRO A 199 -17.79 6.90 18.10
C PRO A 199 -16.48 7.12 17.33
N VAL A 200 -15.42 6.37 17.66
CA VAL A 200 -14.06 6.62 17.16
C VAL A 200 -13.52 5.48 16.31
N SER A 201 -12.88 5.86 15.22
CA SER A 201 -12.14 4.99 14.31
C SER A 201 -10.71 5.51 14.20
N THR A 202 -9.71 4.66 14.42
CA THR A 202 -8.29 4.98 14.21
C THR A 202 -7.72 4.04 13.15
N PHE A 203 -6.91 4.56 12.24
CA PHE A 203 -6.20 3.76 11.23
C PHE A 203 -4.83 4.37 10.92
N SER A 204 -3.90 3.52 10.44
CA SER A 204 -2.61 3.95 9.91
C SER A 204 -2.73 4.43 8.47
N VAL A 205 -1.86 5.36 8.06
CA VAL A 205 -1.80 5.87 6.68
C VAL A 205 -0.77 5.14 5.82
N ASP A 206 -0.14 4.10 6.37
CA ASP A 206 0.73 3.20 5.62
C ASP A 206 -0.13 2.45 4.60
N VAL A 207 -0.10 2.92 3.34
CA VAL A 207 -0.89 2.34 2.26
C VAL A 207 0.01 1.68 1.24
N ASP A 208 -0.09 0.35 1.17
CA ASP A 208 0.48 -0.45 0.10
C ASP A 208 -0.41 -0.39 -1.15
N THR A 209 0.12 -0.82 -2.29
CA THR A 209 -0.62 -0.83 -3.57
C THR A 209 -0.59 -2.18 -4.29
N ALA A 210 -0.06 -3.21 -3.61
CA ALA A 210 0.13 -4.55 -4.17
C ALA A 210 -1.18 -5.22 -4.60
N SER A 211 -2.26 -5.06 -3.82
CA SER A 211 -3.55 -5.67 -4.11
C SER A 211 -4.09 -5.31 -5.49
N TYR A 212 -3.95 -4.05 -5.92
CA TYR A 212 -4.44 -3.64 -7.23
C TYR A 212 -3.70 -4.35 -8.38
N ALA A 213 -2.39 -4.50 -8.27
CA ALA A 213 -1.58 -5.23 -9.25
C ALA A 213 -1.93 -6.72 -9.27
N VAL A 214 -2.21 -7.33 -8.11
CA VAL A 214 -2.71 -8.71 -8.02
C VAL A 214 -4.07 -8.86 -8.70
N VAL A 215 -5.02 -7.95 -8.43
CA VAL A 215 -6.34 -7.91 -9.06
C VAL A 215 -6.22 -7.76 -10.58
N ARG A 216 -5.43 -6.79 -11.05
CA ARG A 216 -5.17 -6.58 -12.48
C ARG A 216 -4.61 -7.84 -13.13
N SER A 217 -3.56 -8.41 -12.56
CA SER A 217 -2.92 -9.61 -13.10
C SER A 217 -3.90 -10.79 -13.18
N SER A 218 -4.73 -11.02 -12.15
CA SER A 218 -5.74 -12.08 -12.15
C SER A 218 -6.75 -11.88 -13.28
N LEU A 219 -7.29 -10.66 -13.39
CA LEU A 219 -8.28 -10.32 -14.43
C LEU A 219 -7.69 -10.44 -15.83
N MET A 220 -6.45 -9.97 -16.05
CA MET A 220 -5.74 -10.11 -17.34
C MET A 220 -5.49 -11.57 -17.73
N GLN A 221 -5.40 -12.49 -16.76
CA GLN A 221 -5.32 -13.93 -17.00
C GLN A 221 -6.69 -14.58 -17.22
N GLY A 222 -7.77 -13.80 -17.23
CA GLY A 222 -9.13 -14.27 -17.46
C GLY A 222 -9.76 -14.97 -16.25
N GLN A 223 -9.33 -14.63 -15.05
CA GLN A 223 -9.83 -15.20 -13.80
C GLN A 223 -10.21 -14.09 -12.81
N LEU A 224 -11.23 -14.32 -11.98
CA LEU A 224 -11.51 -13.43 -10.86
C LEU A 224 -10.41 -13.61 -9.79
N PRO A 225 -9.96 -12.53 -9.13
CA PRO A 225 -9.04 -12.63 -8.01
C PRO A 225 -9.71 -13.38 -6.84
N PRO A 226 -8.93 -14.07 -5.98
CA PRO A 226 -9.46 -14.55 -4.72
C PRO A 226 -9.93 -13.35 -3.87
N PRO A 227 -11.08 -13.42 -3.17
CA PRO A 227 -11.60 -12.29 -2.40
C PRO A 227 -10.60 -11.71 -1.38
N GLN A 228 -9.74 -12.55 -0.81
CA GLN A 228 -8.72 -12.17 0.19
C GLN A 228 -7.60 -11.31 -0.41
N ALA A 229 -7.40 -11.35 -1.73
CA ALA A 229 -6.45 -10.49 -2.43
C ALA A 229 -7.01 -9.11 -2.75
N VAL A 230 -8.29 -8.86 -2.48
CA VAL A 230 -9.00 -7.62 -2.82
C VAL A 230 -9.04 -6.72 -1.58
N ARG A 231 -8.07 -5.80 -1.49
CA ARG A 231 -7.94 -4.81 -0.42
C ARG A 231 -8.34 -3.44 -0.97
N ILE A 232 -9.54 -3.00 -0.58
CA ILE A 232 -10.21 -1.84 -1.19
C ILE A 232 -9.45 -0.54 -0.94
N GLU A 233 -8.88 -0.37 0.25
CA GLU A 233 -7.98 0.72 0.61
C GLU A 233 -6.75 0.80 -0.29
N GLU A 234 -6.09 -0.32 -0.58
CA GLU A 234 -4.94 -0.34 -1.49
C GLU A 234 -5.35 -0.04 -2.93
N MET A 235 -6.52 -0.53 -3.36
CA MET A 235 -7.07 -0.22 -4.67
C MET A 235 -7.40 1.27 -4.82
N ILE A 236 -8.01 1.90 -3.82
CA ILE A 236 -8.32 3.34 -3.83
C ILE A 236 -7.03 4.14 -3.91
N ASN A 237 -6.03 3.79 -3.09
CA ASN A 237 -4.76 4.53 -2.99
C ASN A 237 -3.72 4.15 -4.06
N TYR A 238 -4.02 3.15 -4.90
CA TYR A 238 -3.26 2.89 -6.11
C TYR A 238 -3.25 4.10 -7.05
N PHE A 239 -4.31 4.90 -7.10
CA PHE A 239 -4.42 6.01 -8.05
C PHE A 239 -3.89 7.32 -7.46
N GLY A 240 -3.24 8.13 -8.30
CA GLY A 240 -2.95 9.53 -7.96
C GLY A 240 -4.21 10.37 -8.07
N TYR A 241 -4.37 11.32 -7.17
CA TYR A 241 -5.47 12.27 -7.10
C TYR A 241 -4.96 13.72 -7.23
N ASP A 242 -5.75 14.59 -7.85
CA ASP A 242 -5.40 16.02 -8.04
C ASP A 242 -5.72 16.85 -6.77
N TYR A 243 -5.20 16.44 -5.61
CA TYR A 243 -5.40 17.16 -4.35
C TYR A 243 -4.55 18.44 -4.27
N PRO A 244 -5.06 19.53 -3.67
CA PRO A 244 -4.30 20.75 -3.46
C PRO A 244 -3.14 20.52 -2.50
N GLN A 245 -1.99 21.10 -2.81
CA GLN A 245 -0.80 21.03 -1.96
C GLN A 245 -0.99 21.77 -0.62
N PRO A 246 -0.31 21.35 0.45
CA PRO A 246 -0.20 22.15 1.67
C PRO A 246 0.65 23.41 1.41
N ASP A 247 0.31 24.50 2.11
CA ASP A 247 1.05 25.76 1.96
C ASP A 247 2.39 25.74 2.70
N ALA A 248 2.36 25.55 4.03
CA ALA A 248 3.55 25.53 4.90
C ALA A 248 3.66 24.29 5.79
N GLU A 249 2.56 23.57 6.01
CA GLU A 249 2.55 22.36 6.84
C GLU A 249 3.02 21.13 6.06
N ALA A 250 3.36 20.05 6.77
CA ALA A 250 3.73 18.79 6.14
C ALA A 250 2.55 18.17 5.36
N PHE A 251 1.32 18.48 5.79
CA PHE A 251 0.11 17.84 5.30
C PHE A 251 -1.02 18.83 5.11
N ARG A 252 -1.90 18.51 4.15
CA ARG A 252 -3.21 19.15 3.98
C ARG A 252 -4.30 18.09 4.02
N PRO A 253 -5.06 17.98 5.13
CA PRO A 253 -6.26 17.16 5.16
C PRO A 253 -7.41 17.85 4.40
N MET A 254 -8.22 17.05 3.73
CA MET A 254 -9.47 17.42 3.09
C MET A 254 -10.56 16.45 3.51
N VAL A 255 -11.71 17.00 3.88
CA VAL A 255 -12.84 16.21 4.34
C VAL A 255 -14.09 16.66 3.60
N ASP A 256 -14.65 15.74 2.82
CA ASP A 256 -15.82 16.00 2.00
C ASP A 256 -16.91 14.99 2.28
N VAL A 257 -18.16 15.45 2.28
CA VAL A 257 -19.34 14.60 2.46
C VAL A 257 -20.18 14.66 1.19
N PHE A 258 -20.51 13.50 0.64
CA PHE A 258 -21.31 13.37 -0.59
C PHE A 258 -22.25 12.16 -0.51
N ALA A 259 -23.22 12.06 -1.42
CA ALA A 259 -24.16 10.94 -1.43
C ALA A 259 -23.45 9.62 -1.80
N SER A 260 -23.85 8.51 -1.18
CA SER A 260 -23.32 7.19 -1.57
C SER A 260 -23.89 6.77 -2.93
N PRO A 261 -23.04 6.29 -3.89
CA PRO A 261 -23.51 5.84 -5.20
C PRO A 261 -24.45 4.63 -5.15
N TRP A 262 -24.27 3.76 -4.15
CA TRP A 262 -25.04 2.51 -4.01
C TRP A 262 -26.20 2.62 -3.01
N ASN A 263 -26.26 3.68 -2.21
CA ASN A 263 -27.37 3.90 -1.29
C ASN A 263 -27.68 5.40 -1.08
N PRO A 264 -28.78 5.92 -1.65
CA PRO A 264 -29.10 7.36 -1.60
C PRO A 264 -29.46 7.86 -0.19
N GLU A 265 -29.77 6.97 0.74
CA GLU A 265 -30.07 7.31 2.14
C GLU A 265 -28.83 7.26 3.04
N ARG A 266 -27.67 6.90 2.47
CA ARG A 266 -26.35 6.94 3.11
C ARG A 266 -25.45 7.95 2.40
N GLN A 267 -24.43 8.38 3.12
CA GLN A 267 -23.46 9.36 2.64
C GLN A 267 -22.05 8.74 2.70
N LEU A 268 -21.17 9.18 1.82
CA LEU A 268 -19.74 8.92 1.94
C LEU A 268 -19.05 10.15 2.51
N VAL A 269 -18.16 9.92 3.47
CA VAL A 269 -17.19 10.90 3.96
C VAL A 269 -15.83 10.50 3.40
N ARG A 270 -15.27 11.33 2.53
CA ARG A 270 -13.88 11.19 2.07
C ARG A 270 -12.97 11.92 3.04
N VAL A 271 -12.00 11.20 3.60
CA VAL A 271 -10.85 11.77 4.30
C VAL A 271 -9.66 11.63 3.36
N ALA A 272 -9.26 12.73 2.74
CA ALA A 272 -8.12 12.82 1.85
C ALA A 272 -6.97 13.56 2.52
N LEU A 273 -5.75 13.11 2.30
CA LEU A 273 -4.53 13.67 2.85
C LEU A 273 -3.52 13.90 1.73
N GLN A 274 -3.07 15.14 1.56
CA GLN A 274 -1.97 15.47 0.65
C GLN A 274 -0.72 15.83 1.47
N GLY A 275 0.33 15.02 1.32
CA GLY A 275 1.66 15.36 1.80
C GLY A 275 2.32 16.43 0.92
N ARG A 276 3.15 17.28 1.50
CA ARG A 276 3.90 18.30 0.76
C ARG A 276 4.77 17.66 -0.30
N ALA A 277 4.68 18.13 -1.54
CA ALA A 277 5.57 17.72 -2.62
C ALA A 277 7.05 17.95 -2.28
N ALA A 278 7.93 17.15 -2.88
CA ALA A 278 9.37 17.30 -2.75
C ALA A 278 9.79 18.72 -3.12
N THR A 279 10.69 19.31 -2.34
CA THR A 279 11.18 20.66 -2.64
C THR A 279 12.13 20.55 -3.84
N PRO A 280 11.95 21.34 -4.91
CA PRO A 280 12.94 21.38 -5.98
C PRO A 280 14.28 21.88 -5.41
N GLY A 281 15.32 21.03 -5.43
CA GLY A 281 16.61 21.34 -4.85
C GLY A 281 17.48 20.10 -4.60
N PRO A 282 18.71 20.27 -4.09
CA PRO A 282 19.53 19.14 -3.68
C PRO A 282 18.86 18.43 -2.51
N ARG A 283 18.58 17.14 -2.70
CA ARG A 283 18.16 16.24 -1.62
C ARG A 283 19.37 15.58 -0.98
N SER A 284 19.18 15.06 0.24
CA SER A 284 20.17 14.19 0.88
C SER A 284 20.55 13.04 -0.05
N PRO A 285 21.84 12.65 -0.11
CA PRO A 285 22.25 11.45 -0.82
C PRO A 285 21.53 10.22 -0.28
N VAL A 286 21.26 9.28 -1.18
CA VAL A 286 20.57 8.03 -0.88
C VAL A 286 21.50 6.86 -1.17
N ASN A 287 21.55 5.95 -0.20
CA ASN A 287 22.29 4.70 -0.28
C ASN A 287 21.32 3.54 -0.51
N LEU A 288 21.35 2.94 -1.69
CA LEU A 288 20.48 1.83 -2.08
C LEU A 288 21.22 0.50 -2.09
N VAL A 289 20.78 -0.42 -1.23
CA VAL A 289 21.22 -1.82 -1.27
C VAL A 289 20.15 -2.68 -1.93
N LEU A 290 20.39 -3.12 -3.16
CA LEU A 290 19.51 -4.02 -3.89
C LEU A 290 19.76 -5.46 -3.41
N LEU A 291 18.82 -6.02 -2.64
CA LEU A 291 18.83 -7.41 -2.22
C LEU A 291 17.98 -8.23 -3.19
N ILE A 292 18.64 -8.90 -4.14
CA ILE A 292 17.98 -9.56 -5.28
C ILE A 292 17.96 -11.08 -5.12
N ASP A 293 16.77 -11.64 -5.19
CA ASP A 293 16.54 -13.07 -5.35
C ASP A 293 17.01 -13.52 -6.73
N THR A 294 17.93 -14.48 -6.76
CA THR A 294 18.43 -15.09 -7.99
C THR A 294 18.16 -16.59 -8.00
N SER A 295 17.17 -17.07 -7.25
CA SER A 295 16.76 -18.48 -7.24
C SER A 295 16.25 -18.95 -8.60
N GLY A 296 16.18 -20.27 -8.79
CA GLY A 296 15.72 -20.86 -10.04
C GLY A 296 14.31 -20.44 -10.48
N SER A 297 13.42 -20.09 -9.53
CA SER A 297 12.03 -19.67 -9.80
C SER A 297 11.93 -18.27 -10.40
N MET A 298 12.97 -17.44 -10.25
CA MET A 298 13.08 -16.10 -10.83
C MET A 298 13.35 -16.08 -12.35
N ARG A 299 13.39 -17.25 -13.01
CA ARG A 299 13.75 -17.39 -14.44
C ARG A 299 12.69 -16.88 -15.41
N SER A 300 11.42 -16.81 -15.03
CA SER A 300 10.34 -16.44 -15.95
C SER A 300 10.45 -14.98 -16.44
N PRO A 301 9.94 -14.63 -17.63
CA PRO A 301 10.11 -13.29 -18.21
C PRO A 301 9.56 -12.12 -17.38
N ASP A 302 8.57 -12.41 -16.53
CA ASP A 302 7.89 -11.50 -15.60
C ASP A 302 8.60 -11.40 -14.22
N LYS A 303 9.74 -12.09 -14.03
CA LYS A 303 10.54 -12.10 -12.79
C LYS A 303 11.88 -11.40 -12.93
N LEU A 304 13.03 -12.08 -12.80
CA LEU A 304 14.36 -11.46 -12.89
C LEU A 304 14.57 -10.65 -14.18
N PRO A 305 14.16 -11.11 -15.38
CA PRO A 305 14.23 -10.30 -16.60
C PRO A 305 13.39 -9.03 -16.54
N LEU A 306 12.24 -9.04 -15.85
CA LEU A 306 11.46 -7.83 -15.60
C LEU A 306 12.19 -6.93 -14.60
N LEU A 307 12.62 -7.48 -13.45
CA LEU A 307 13.40 -6.78 -12.43
C LEU A 307 14.58 -6.02 -13.01
N LYS A 308 15.44 -6.66 -13.81
CA LYS A 308 16.59 -6.01 -14.45
C LYS A 308 16.20 -4.79 -15.27
N ARG A 309 15.14 -4.91 -16.07
CA ARG A 309 14.59 -3.80 -16.87
C ARG A 309 13.98 -2.71 -15.98
N SER A 310 13.27 -3.10 -14.93
CA SER A 310 12.67 -2.17 -13.97
C SER A 310 13.73 -1.33 -13.24
N MET A 311 14.85 -1.93 -12.83
CA MET A 311 15.92 -1.22 -12.13
C MET A 311 16.56 -0.12 -13.00
N SER A 312 16.57 -0.26 -14.33
CA SER A 312 17.03 0.82 -15.21
C SER A 312 16.19 2.09 -15.10
N LEU A 313 14.92 1.99 -14.72
CA LEU A 313 14.06 3.15 -14.46
C LEU A 313 14.47 3.84 -13.15
N LEU A 314 14.69 3.05 -12.09
CA LEU A 314 15.11 3.57 -10.78
C LEU A 314 16.45 4.31 -10.88
N LEU A 315 17.43 3.74 -11.59
CA LEU A 315 18.75 4.36 -11.76
C LEU A 315 18.67 5.72 -12.47
N GLY A 316 17.65 5.95 -13.29
CA GLY A 316 17.41 7.25 -13.94
C GLY A 316 16.93 8.35 -13.00
N GLU A 317 16.44 8.00 -11.80
CA GLU A 317 15.94 8.93 -10.79
C GLU A 317 16.95 9.22 -9.68
N LEU A 318 18.12 8.57 -9.72
CA LEU A 318 19.20 8.78 -8.75
C LEU A 318 20.06 9.99 -9.12
N ASN A 319 20.54 10.68 -8.09
CA ASN A 319 21.50 11.77 -8.22
C ASN A 319 22.92 11.21 -8.34
N ASP A 320 23.85 12.00 -8.88
CA ASP A 320 25.25 11.58 -9.07
C ASP A 320 25.97 11.20 -7.76
N ASP A 321 25.52 11.78 -6.64
CA ASP A 321 26.06 11.57 -5.29
C ASP A 321 25.42 10.38 -4.55
N ASP A 322 24.41 9.71 -5.13
CA ASP A 322 23.83 8.50 -4.55
C ASP A 322 24.76 7.30 -4.74
N GLU A 323 24.61 6.29 -3.87
CA GLU A 323 25.34 5.02 -4.01
C GLU A 323 24.40 3.82 -4.16
N VAL A 324 24.82 2.86 -4.98
CA VAL A 324 24.13 1.59 -5.20
C VAL A 324 25.06 0.43 -4.89
N ALA A 325 24.55 -0.56 -4.17
CA ALA A 325 25.19 -1.85 -3.99
C ALA A 325 24.22 -2.98 -4.31
N ILE A 326 24.74 -4.13 -4.76
CA ILE A 326 23.91 -5.29 -5.14
C ILE A 326 24.36 -6.50 -4.34
N VAL A 327 23.42 -7.06 -3.59
CA VAL A 327 23.55 -8.32 -2.87
C VAL A 327 22.58 -9.31 -3.49
N THR A 328 23.08 -10.46 -3.89
CA THR A 328 22.26 -11.55 -4.41
C THR A 328 22.11 -12.62 -3.37
N TYR A 329 20.93 -13.23 -3.30
CA TYR A 329 20.74 -14.47 -2.56
C TYR A 329 20.11 -15.53 -3.44
N ALA A 330 20.65 -16.73 -3.33
CA ALA A 330 20.11 -17.97 -3.85
C ALA A 330 20.79 -19.14 -3.10
N GLY A 331 21.37 -20.13 -3.78
CA GLY A 331 22.10 -21.23 -3.13
C GLY A 331 23.25 -20.77 -2.20
N SER A 332 23.72 -19.53 -2.38
CA SER A 332 24.61 -18.79 -1.49
C SER A 332 24.29 -17.30 -1.54
N ALA A 333 24.60 -16.55 -0.47
CA ALA A 333 24.58 -15.10 -0.48
C ALA A 333 25.92 -14.53 -0.99
N GLY A 334 25.87 -13.45 -1.76
CA GLY A 334 27.07 -12.81 -2.31
C GLY A 334 26.86 -11.35 -2.66
N VAL A 335 27.93 -10.56 -2.57
CA VAL A 335 27.96 -9.18 -3.08
C VAL A 335 28.27 -9.25 -4.58
N ALA A 336 27.28 -8.93 -5.41
CA ALA A 336 27.43 -8.84 -6.85
C ALA A 336 28.02 -7.49 -7.30
N LEU A 337 27.75 -6.43 -6.52
CA LEU A 337 28.30 -5.10 -6.72
C LEU A 337 28.60 -4.47 -5.36
N ALA A 338 29.84 -4.02 -5.16
CA ALA A 338 30.23 -3.22 -3.99
C ALA A 338 29.60 -1.82 -4.06
N PRO A 339 29.58 -1.01 -2.98
CA PRO A 339 29.05 0.35 -3.03
C PRO A 339 29.70 1.13 -4.18
N THR A 340 28.85 1.60 -5.09
CA THR A 340 29.23 2.22 -6.35
C THR A 340 28.37 3.45 -6.57
N ALA A 341 28.98 4.59 -6.89
CA ALA A 341 28.24 5.82 -7.17
C ALA A 341 27.24 5.61 -8.33
N ALA A 342 26.02 6.15 -8.18
CA ALA A 342 24.93 6.02 -9.15
C ALA A 342 25.28 6.63 -10.52
N SER A 343 26.16 7.64 -10.53
CA SER A 343 26.77 8.20 -11.74
C SER A 343 27.54 7.18 -12.58
N ASN A 344 27.99 6.08 -11.99
CA ASN A 344 28.59 4.95 -12.70
C ASN A 344 27.52 3.92 -13.14
N THR A 345 26.51 4.41 -13.85
CA THR A 345 25.34 3.63 -14.28
C THR A 345 25.73 2.43 -15.14
N GLU A 346 26.79 2.53 -15.94
CA GLU A 346 27.25 1.42 -16.79
C GLU A 346 27.73 0.22 -15.95
N GLU A 347 28.51 0.45 -14.90
CA GLU A 347 28.97 -0.63 -14.01
C GLU A 347 27.80 -1.29 -13.28
N ILE A 348 26.86 -0.48 -12.77
CA ILE A 348 25.67 -0.98 -12.08
C ILE A 348 24.81 -1.84 -13.03
N MET A 349 24.58 -1.35 -14.25
CA MET A 349 23.79 -2.07 -15.26
C MET A 349 24.49 -3.36 -15.71
N GLN A 350 25.82 -3.37 -15.85
CA GLN A 350 26.57 -4.59 -16.16
C GLN A 350 26.44 -5.63 -15.05
N ALA A 351 26.52 -5.20 -13.78
CA ALA A 351 26.31 -6.09 -12.64
C ALA A 351 24.90 -6.70 -12.64
N LEU A 352 23.86 -5.89 -12.86
CA LEU A 352 22.47 -6.36 -13.00
C LEU A 352 22.30 -7.34 -14.16
N GLU A 353 22.88 -7.05 -15.33
CA GLU A 353 22.76 -7.92 -16.50
C GLU A 353 23.50 -9.25 -16.32
N SER A 354 24.58 -9.28 -15.52
CA SER A 354 25.30 -10.50 -15.19
C SER A 354 24.54 -11.49 -14.30
N LEU A 355 23.47 -11.04 -13.61
CA LEU A 355 22.70 -11.87 -12.70
C LEU A 355 22.02 -13.03 -13.44
N ALA A 356 22.10 -14.23 -12.89
CA ALA A 356 21.50 -15.42 -13.48
C ALA A 356 20.74 -16.24 -12.43
N PRO A 357 19.57 -16.81 -12.75
CA PRO A 357 18.86 -17.71 -11.86
C PRO A 357 19.70 -18.96 -11.55
N SER A 358 20.03 -19.20 -10.29
CA SER A 358 20.87 -20.31 -9.82
C SER A 358 20.44 -20.85 -8.46
N GLY A 359 20.45 -22.17 -8.26
CA GLY A 359 20.33 -22.79 -6.93
C GLY A 359 18.99 -22.59 -6.18
N GLY A 360 19.01 -22.99 -4.89
CA GLY A 360 17.93 -22.78 -3.90
C GLY A 360 18.01 -21.40 -3.26
N THR A 361 17.60 -21.24 -2.00
CA THR A 361 17.46 -19.91 -1.37
C THR A 361 18.09 -19.86 0.02
N ALA A 362 19.11 -19.01 0.20
CA ALA A 362 19.84 -18.76 1.46
C ALA A 362 19.61 -17.30 1.90
N GLY A 363 18.35 -16.95 2.07
CA GLY A 363 17.91 -15.56 2.24
C GLY A 363 18.40 -14.89 3.52
N GLU A 364 18.60 -15.62 4.62
CA GLU A 364 19.11 -15.04 5.89
C GLU A 364 20.49 -14.41 5.72
N ALA A 365 21.38 -15.15 5.05
CA ALA A 365 22.73 -14.70 4.76
C ALA A 365 22.70 -13.51 3.80
N GLY A 366 21.76 -13.50 2.85
CA GLY A 366 21.52 -12.39 1.93
C GLY A 366 21.10 -11.12 2.67
N LEU A 367 20.06 -11.23 3.51
CA LEU A 367 19.54 -10.13 4.31
C LEU A 367 20.59 -9.57 5.27
N SER A 368 21.30 -10.45 5.98
CA SER A 368 22.40 -10.05 6.87
C SER A 368 23.54 -9.35 6.12
N GLN A 369 23.89 -9.84 4.94
CA GLN A 369 24.90 -9.20 4.08
C GLN A 369 24.43 -7.83 3.58
N ALA A 370 23.16 -7.70 3.20
CA ALA A 370 22.58 -6.44 2.76
C ALA A 370 22.61 -5.39 3.87
N TYR A 371 22.15 -5.73 5.08
CA TYR A 371 22.20 -4.80 6.22
C TYR A 371 23.62 -4.47 6.67
N ARG A 372 24.56 -5.40 6.55
CA ARG A 372 25.98 -5.11 6.81
C ARG A 372 26.51 -4.07 5.82
N LEU A 373 26.16 -4.19 4.55
CA LEU A 373 26.60 -3.27 3.51
C LEU A 373 25.92 -1.91 3.66
N ALA A 374 24.61 -1.91 3.93
CA ALA A 374 23.85 -0.71 4.27
C ALA A 374 24.50 0.04 5.44
N GLY A 375 24.87 -0.66 6.52
CA GLY A 375 25.58 -0.03 7.64
C GLY A 375 26.99 0.48 7.34
N GLN A 376 27.62 0.05 6.23
CA GLN A 376 28.91 0.60 5.75
C GLN A 376 28.72 1.85 4.90
N MET A 377 27.60 1.92 4.16
CA MET A 377 27.23 3.07 3.34
C MET A 377 26.61 4.19 4.18
N ASN A 378 25.98 3.85 5.31
CA ASN A 378 25.22 4.80 6.12
C ASN A 378 26.08 5.96 6.67
N GLY A 379 25.87 7.16 6.13
CA GLY A 379 26.46 8.41 6.60
C GLY A 379 25.55 9.29 7.47
N GLU A 380 26.10 10.38 8.00
CA GLU A 380 25.31 11.46 8.61
C GLU A 380 24.54 12.21 7.52
N ASP A 381 23.27 12.53 7.77
CA ASP A 381 22.38 13.23 6.82
C ASP A 381 22.12 12.49 5.48
N GLU A 382 22.41 11.19 5.41
CA GLU A 382 22.11 10.31 4.27
C GLU A 382 20.96 9.35 4.60
N THR A 383 20.20 8.95 3.58
CA THR A 383 19.13 7.96 3.74
C THR A 383 19.56 6.62 3.17
N THR A 384 19.63 5.60 4.03
CA THR A 384 19.99 4.24 3.60
C THR A 384 18.77 3.34 3.50
N ARG A 385 18.61 2.65 2.37
CA ARG A 385 17.48 1.75 2.14
C ARG A 385 17.89 0.44 1.48
N VAL A 386 17.36 -0.66 2.00
CA VAL A 386 17.42 -1.98 1.38
C VAL A 386 16.17 -2.18 0.53
N LEU A 387 16.34 -2.57 -0.73
CA LEU A 387 15.26 -2.97 -1.63
C LEU A 387 15.33 -4.48 -1.84
N LEU A 388 14.46 -5.22 -1.17
CA LEU A 388 14.33 -6.66 -1.35
C LEU A 388 13.47 -6.96 -2.57
N ALA A 389 14.02 -7.67 -3.56
CA ALA A 389 13.31 -8.03 -4.78
C ALA A 389 13.27 -9.56 -4.95
N THR A 390 12.06 -10.14 -4.96
CA THR A 390 11.83 -11.60 -4.94
C THR A 390 10.56 -12.00 -5.68
N ASP A 391 10.34 -13.30 -5.90
CA ASP A 391 9.08 -13.85 -6.40
C ASP A 391 8.14 -14.38 -5.32
N GLY A 392 8.45 -14.10 -4.05
CA GLY A 392 7.60 -14.38 -2.89
C GLY A 392 8.05 -15.56 -2.04
N ASP A 393 9.10 -16.28 -2.44
CA ASP A 393 9.68 -17.34 -1.62
C ASP A 393 10.74 -16.79 -0.64
N PHE A 394 10.25 -16.25 0.48
CA PHE A 394 11.05 -15.68 1.56
C PHE A 394 11.71 -16.77 2.41
N ASN A 395 12.58 -17.57 1.80
CA ASN A 395 13.50 -18.46 2.52
C ASN A 395 14.63 -17.64 3.20
N LEU A 396 14.24 -16.63 3.98
CA LEU A 396 15.11 -15.72 4.73
C LEU A 396 15.68 -16.34 6.02
N GLY A 397 15.57 -17.67 6.16
CA GLY A 397 16.25 -18.53 7.15
C GLY A 397 15.96 -18.29 8.63
N LEU A 398 15.19 -17.27 8.99
CA LEU A 398 14.62 -17.15 10.32
C LEU A 398 13.37 -18.03 10.40
N SER A 399 13.50 -19.17 11.08
CA SER A 399 12.38 -20.07 11.38
C SER A 399 11.32 -19.45 12.31
N ASP A 400 11.55 -18.21 12.77
CA ASP A 400 10.68 -17.41 13.61
C ASP A 400 10.39 -16.06 12.92
N PRO A 401 9.20 -15.88 12.33
CA PRO A 401 8.78 -14.61 11.72
C PRO A 401 8.92 -13.41 12.66
N GLU A 402 8.62 -13.57 13.95
CA GLU A 402 8.73 -12.48 14.92
C GLU A 402 10.19 -12.04 15.13
N ALA A 403 11.15 -12.97 14.99
CA ALA A 403 12.56 -12.63 15.08
C ALA A 403 13.04 -11.83 13.87
N LEU A 404 12.50 -12.12 12.69
CA LEU A 404 12.79 -11.36 11.47
C LEU A 404 12.22 -9.95 11.55
N GLU A 405 10.96 -9.83 11.99
CA GLU A 405 10.29 -8.55 12.22
C GLU A 405 11.06 -7.68 13.23
N ARG A 406 11.46 -8.25 14.38
CA ARG A 406 12.30 -7.56 15.37
C ARG A 406 13.65 -7.13 14.80
N PHE A 407 14.32 -8.01 14.05
CA PHE A 407 15.60 -7.68 13.43
C PHE A 407 15.47 -6.50 12.46
N ILE A 408 14.42 -6.47 11.64
CA ILE A 408 14.18 -5.37 10.70
C ILE A 408 13.84 -4.07 11.45
N ALA A 409 13.00 -4.14 12.48
CA ALA A 409 12.65 -2.99 13.31
C ALA A 409 13.89 -2.38 14.00
N ASP A 410 14.80 -3.21 14.52
CA ASP A 410 16.07 -2.76 15.12
C ASP A 410 16.98 -2.07 14.08
N ARG A 411 17.03 -2.58 12.84
CA ARG A 411 17.82 -1.98 11.76
C ARG A 411 17.26 -0.64 11.29
N ARG A 412 15.94 -0.54 11.25
CA ARG A 412 15.22 0.70 10.99
C ARG A 412 15.50 1.75 12.07
N GLU A 413 15.53 1.39 13.35
CA GLU A 413 15.95 2.31 14.42
C GLU A 413 17.38 2.84 14.22
N GLY A 414 18.24 2.05 13.56
CA GLY A 414 19.57 2.44 13.11
C GLY A 414 19.62 3.28 11.82
N GLY A 415 18.48 3.68 11.25
CA GLY A 415 18.39 4.51 10.05
C GLY A 415 18.38 3.74 8.71
N VAL A 416 18.26 2.41 8.73
CA VAL A 416 18.21 1.59 7.51
C VAL A 416 16.80 1.08 7.25
N TYR A 417 16.16 1.61 6.22
CA TYR A 417 14.80 1.25 5.80
C TYR A 417 14.77 -0.01 4.93
N LEU A 418 13.63 -0.71 4.87
CA LEU A 418 13.42 -1.87 3.99
C LEU A 418 12.12 -1.74 3.21
N SER A 419 12.20 -1.86 1.89
CA SER A 419 11.03 -2.02 1.01
C SER A 419 11.09 -3.37 0.29
N VAL A 420 9.94 -3.95 -0.02
CA VAL A 420 9.82 -5.29 -0.61
C VAL A 420 9.09 -5.22 -1.94
N LEU A 421 9.73 -5.73 -2.98
CA LEU A 421 9.25 -5.76 -4.36
C LEU A 421 9.03 -7.21 -4.79
N GLY A 422 7.77 -7.59 -4.97
CA GLY A 422 7.38 -8.89 -5.51
C GLY A 422 7.34 -8.86 -7.03
N PHE A 423 7.84 -9.91 -7.68
CA PHE A 423 7.84 -10.07 -9.13
C PHE A 423 7.24 -11.42 -9.55
N GLY A 424 6.33 -11.39 -10.52
CA GLY A 424 5.69 -12.57 -11.10
C GLY A 424 4.72 -13.30 -10.16
N ARG A 425 3.86 -14.15 -10.73
CA ARG A 425 2.81 -14.88 -9.98
C ARG A 425 3.25 -16.28 -9.55
N GLY A 426 2.49 -16.87 -8.63
CA GLY A 426 2.53 -18.30 -8.31
C GLY A 426 3.05 -18.65 -6.92
N ASN A 427 3.96 -17.84 -6.37
CA ASN A 427 4.65 -18.08 -5.08
C ASN A 427 4.57 -16.89 -4.12
N LEU A 428 3.68 -15.92 -4.37
CA LEU A 428 3.61 -14.69 -3.58
C LEU A 428 3.12 -14.96 -2.15
N ASP A 429 3.98 -14.74 -1.16
CA ASP A 429 3.57 -14.63 0.25
C ASP A 429 3.36 -13.15 0.60
N ASP A 430 2.13 -12.68 0.34
CA ASP A 430 1.76 -11.27 0.51
C ASP A 430 1.77 -10.87 2.00
N ALA A 431 1.40 -11.78 2.90
CA ALA A 431 1.42 -11.53 4.34
C ALA A 431 2.84 -11.26 4.85
N VAL A 432 3.81 -12.10 4.44
CA VAL A 432 5.22 -11.88 4.80
C VAL A 432 5.74 -10.59 4.17
N MET A 433 5.45 -10.33 2.89
CA MET A 433 5.86 -9.10 2.23
C MET A 433 5.43 -7.84 2.98
N GLN A 434 4.15 -7.76 3.31
CA GLN A 434 3.58 -6.63 4.03
C GLN A 434 4.21 -6.49 5.41
N SER A 435 4.37 -7.58 6.16
CA SER A 435 4.97 -7.53 7.48
C SER A 435 6.41 -7.01 7.44
N LEU A 436 7.25 -7.49 6.50
CA LEU A 436 8.64 -7.05 6.36
C LEU A 436 8.74 -5.57 6.00
N ALA A 437 7.91 -5.12 5.04
CA ALA A 437 7.88 -3.72 4.62
C ALA A 437 7.42 -2.80 5.75
N GLN A 438 6.35 -3.17 6.46
CA GLN A 438 5.79 -2.40 7.58
C GLN A 438 6.80 -2.26 8.73
N HIS A 439 7.47 -3.34 9.12
CA HIS A 439 8.51 -3.28 10.17
C HIS A 439 9.77 -2.54 9.70
N GLY A 440 9.99 -2.45 8.39
CA GLY A 440 11.10 -1.76 7.75
C GLY A 440 10.86 -0.28 7.42
N ASN A 441 9.67 0.26 7.72
CA ASN A 441 9.18 1.56 7.25
C ASN A 441 9.40 1.77 5.76
N GLY A 442 9.05 0.76 4.97
CA GLY A 442 9.01 0.84 3.52
C GLY A 442 7.74 0.24 2.95
N GLN A 443 7.68 0.18 1.63
CA GLN A 443 6.47 -0.23 0.92
C GLN A 443 6.58 -1.67 0.44
N ALA A 444 5.44 -2.37 0.43
CA ALA A 444 5.27 -3.63 -0.28
C ALA A 444 4.58 -3.36 -1.63
N ALA A 445 5.26 -3.71 -2.73
CA ALA A 445 4.72 -3.53 -4.06
C ALA A 445 4.88 -4.80 -4.91
N TYR A 446 3.91 -5.03 -5.80
CA TYR A 446 3.92 -6.16 -6.71
C TYR A 446 4.04 -5.66 -8.16
N ILE A 447 5.13 -6.01 -8.84
CA ILE A 447 5.47 -5.55 -10.19
C ILE A 447 5.19 -6.67 -11.19
N ASP A 448 4.11 -6.51 -11.96
CA ASP A 448 3.68 -7.45 -13.01
C ASP A 448 4.01 -6.98 -14.44
N SER A 449 4.44 -5.74 -14.60
CA SER A 449 4.62 -5.10 -15.90
C SER A 449 5.61 -3.93 -15.82
N MET A 450 6.10 -3.47 -16.96
CA MET A 450 6.94 -2.26 -17.02
C MET A 450 6.18 -0.99 -16.64
N ALA A 451 4.86 -0.93 -16.91
CA ALA A 451 4.03 0.19 -16.48
C ALA A 451 3.92 0.25 -14.95
N GLU A 452 3.74 -0.91 -14.32
CA GLU A 452 3.77 -1.01 -12.86
C GLU A 452 5.15 -0.69 -12.29
N ALA A 453 6.23 -1.17 -12.93
CA ALA A 453 7.59 -0.85 -12.52
C ALA A 453 7.87 0.66 -12.55
N GLN A 454 7.43 1.36 -13.60
CA GLN A 454 7.53 2.82 -13.68
C GLN A 454 6.79 3.47 -12.51
N LYS A 455 5.54 3.07 -12.26
CA LYS A 455 4.75 3.60 -11.15
C LYS A 455 5.44 3.40 -9.80
N VAL A 456 5.82 2.17 -9.51
CA VAL A 456 6.38 1.80 -8.20
C VAL A 456 7.75 2.44 -8.00
N LEU A 457 8.65 2.34 -8.98
CA LEU A 457 10.03 2.75 -8.79
C LEU A 457 10.23 4.27 -8.97
N VAL A 458 9.50 4.88 -9.89
CA VAL A 458 9.68 6.31 -10.23
C VAL A 458 8.65 7.16 -9.50
N ASP A 459 7.36 6.83 -9.60
CA ASP A 459 6.32 7.71 -9.03
C ASP A 459 6.21 7.57 -7.49
N GLN A 460 6.46 6.38 -6.93
CA GLN A 460 6.27 6.08 -5.51
C GLN A 460 7.59 5.98 -4.72
N LEU A 461 8.51 5.12 -5.16
CA LEU A 461 9.72 4.84 -4.40
C LEU A 461 10.66 6.05 -4.37
N ALA A 462 10.89 6.73 -5.49
CA ALA A 462 11.73 7.93 -5.53
C ALA A 462 11.16 9.04 -4.61
N ALA A 463 9.83 9.22 -4.58
CA ALA A 463 9.17 10.17 -3.69
C ALA A 463 9.32 9.80 -2.20
N SER A 464 9.41 8.50 -1.89
CA SER A 464 9.62 7.99 -0.53
C SER A 464 11.06 8.06 -0.02
N LEU A 465 12.01 8.51 -0.85
CA LEU A 465 13.39 8.76 -0.45
C LEU A 465 13.55 10.05 0.36
N GLU A 466 12.57 10.96 0.27
CA GLU A 466 12.49 12.16 1.10
C GLU A 466 11.32 12.03 2.09
N PRO A 467 11.52 11.47 3.29
CA PRO A 467 10.46 11.43 4.30
C PRO A 467 10.09 12.86 4.73
N ILE A 468 8.80 13.15 4.81
CA ILE A 468 8.28 14.43 5.31
C ILE A 468 7.65 14.29 6.70
N ALA A 469 7.28 13.07 7.09
CA ALA A 469 6.76 12.75 8.41
C ALA A 469 6.87 11.26 8.74
N ASN A 470 6.99 10.99 10.03
CA ASN A 470 7.02 9.65 10.61
C ASN A 470 5.82 9.42 11.53
N ASP A 471 5.46 8.16 11.79
CA ASP A 471 4.39 7.75 12.71
C ASP A 471 3.06 8.48 12.46
N VAL A 472 2.59 8.44 11.21
CA VAL A 472 1.41 9.19 10.80
C VAL A 472 0.13 8.40 11.09
N LYS A 473 -0.76 8.95 11.90
CA LYS A 473 -2.01 8.33 12.36
C LYS A 473 -3.20 9.20 12.07
N VAL A 474 -4.30 8.59 11.62
CA VAL A 474 -5.58 9.27 11.46
C VAL A 474 -6.59 8.70 12.44
N GLN A 475 -7.29 9.59 13.13
CA GLN A 475 -8.43 9.27 13.99
C GLN A 475 -9.64 10.08 13.54
N VAL A 476 -10.77 9.41 13.37
CA VAL A 476 -12.06 10.03 13.04
C VAL A 476 -13.02 9.78 14.20
N GLU A 477 -13.57 10.84 14.76
CA GLU A 477 -14.61 10.77 15.79
C GLU A 477 -15.91 11.34 15.25
N PHE A 478 -16.95 10.51 15.21
CA PHE A 478 -18.28 10.90 14.74
C PHE A 478 -19.15 11.38 15.88
N ASN A 479 -19.96 12.41 15.61
CA ASN A 479 -20.93 12.96 16.53
C ASN A 479 -22.18 12.05 16.59
N PRO A 480 -22.46 11.36 17.72
CA PRO A 480 -23.60 10.44 17.84
C PRO A 480 -24.97 11.13 17.75
N ALA A 481 -25.02 12.46 17.91
CA ALA A 481 -26.26 13.21 17.72
C ALA A 481 -26.62 13.41 16.24
N ARG A 482 -25.66 13.22 15.32
CA ARG A 482 -25.82 13.50 13.88
C ARG A 482 -25.59 12.27 13.01
N VAL A 483 -24.68 11.38 13.42
CA VAL A 483 -24.36 10.12 12.71
C VAL A 483 -24.80 8.95 13.58
N HIS A 484 -25.69 8.11 13.07
CA HIS A 484 -26.18 6.92 13.77
C HIS A 484 -25.21 5.74 13.61
N GLU A 485 -24.74 5.52 12.39
CA GLU A 485 -23.84 4.43 12.03
C GLU A 485 -22.75 4.91 11.08
N TYR A 486 -21.60 4.26 11.14
CA TYR A 486 -20.55 4.42 10.15
C TYR A 486 -19.87 3.09 9.84
N ARG A 487 -19.19 3.03 8.70
CA ARG A 487 -18.34 1.93 8.25
C ARG A 487 -17.14 2.51 7.51
N LEU A 488 -15.93 2.14 7.92
CA LEU A 488 -14.71 2.43 7.16
C LEU A 488 -14.60 1.40 6.03
N ILE A 489 -14.37 1.83 4.80
CA ILE A 489 -14.28 0.94 3.64
C ILE A 489 -12.80 0.62 3.37
N GLY A 490 -12.42 -0.66 3.45
CA GLY A 490 -11.11 -1.17 3.02
C GLY A 490 -10.01 -1.23 4.09
N TYR A 491 -10.08 -0.49 5.20
CA TYR A 491 -8.98 -0.50 6.18
C TYR A 491 -9.08 -1.64 7.21
N GLU A 492 -9.56 -2.83 6.81
CA GLU A 492 -9.75 -3.98 7.73
C GLU A 492 -8.45 -4.40 8.42
N THR A 493 -7.35 -4.46 7.65
CA THR A 493 -6.03 -4.91 8.11
C THR A 493 -5.22 -3.80 8.79
N ARG A 494 -5.71 -2.55 8.76
CA ARG A 494 -5.01 -1.34 9.22
C ARG A 494 -5.72 -0.64 10.39
N ALA A 495 -6.76 -1.26 10.94
CA ALA A 495 -7.50 -0.71 12.06
C ALA A 495 -6.63 -0.71 13.34
N LEU A 496 -6.42 0.48 13.91
CA LEU A 496 -5.71 0.67 15.17
C LEU A 496 -6.70 0.79 16.34
N ARG A 497 -6.25 0.45 17.55
CA ARG A 497 -7.08 0.71 18.74
C ARG A 497 -7.14 2.21 19.02
N ARG A 498 -8.18 2.64 19.74
CA ARG A 498 -8.38 4.06 20.05
C ARG A 498 -7.19 4.64 20.82
N GLU A 499 -6.67 3.88 21.77
CA GLU A 499 -5.52 4.21 22.61
C GLU A 499 -4.20 4.31 21.84
N ASP A 500 -4.08 3.60 20.70
CA ASP A 500 -2.86 3.59 19.90
C ASP A 500 -2.62 4.95 19.21
N PHE A 501 -3.69 5.76 19.02
CA PHE A 501 -3.58 7.10 18.43
C PHE A 501 -2.63 8.03 19.19
N ARG A 502 -2.62 7.96 20.53
CA ARG A 502 -1.74 8.79 21.38
C ARG A 502 -0.47 8.05 21.81
N ASN A 503 -0.35 6.78 21.46
CA ASN A 503 0.77 5.95 21.85
C ASN A 503 1.88 6.07 20.81
N ASP A 504 2.88 6.89 21.09
CA ASP A 504 4.03 7.09 20.20
C ASP A 504 4.93 5.84 20.08
N ARG A 505 4.65 4.76 20.83
CA ARG A 505 5.32 3.46 20.72
C ARG A 505 4.72 2.54 19.65
N VAL A 506 3.49 2.82 19.21
CA VAL A 506 2.86 2.07 18.11
C VAL A 506 3.20 2.82 16.84
N ASP A 507 3.96 2.22 15.93
CA ASP A 507 4.25 2.84 14.65
C ASP A 507 3.05 2.70 13.70
N ALA A 508 2.82 3.72 12.89
CA ALA A 508 1.72 3.77 11.93
C ALA A 508 2.19 4.14 10.51
N GLY A 509 3.49 4.07 10.27
CA GLY A 509 4.12 4.26 8.97
C GLY A 509 4.61 5.68 8.73
N ASP A 510 5.55 5.78 7.80
CA ASP A 510 6.18 7.03 7.37
C ASP A 510 5.58 7.48 6.04
N ILE A 511 5.52 8.80 5.84
CA ILE A 511 5.06 9.38 4.59
C ILE A 511 6.22 10.13 3.91
N GLY A 512 6.48 9.73 2.68
CA GLY A 512 7.35 10.43 1.73
C GLY A 512 6.72 11.71 1.15
N ALA A 513 7.56 12.53 0.55
CA ALA A 513 7.13 13.76 -0.11
C ALA A 513 6.09 13.48 -1.21
N GLY A 514 5.05 14.31 -1.28
CA GLY A 514 3.99 14.22 -2.29
C GLY A 514 3.01 13.06 -2.12
N HIS A 515 3.22 12.15 -1.16
CA HIS A 515 2.34 11.01 -0.93
C HIS A 515 0.91 11.44 -0.61
N GLN A 516 -0.04 10.59 -0.99
CA GLN A 516 -1.47 10.86 -0.89
C GLN A 516 -2.17 9.68 -0.26
N VAL A 517 -3.12 9.97 0.63
CA VAL A 517 -3.95 8.93 1.26
C VAL A 517 -5.40 9.32 1.19
N THR A 518 -6.26 8.38 0.83
CA THR A 518 -7.70 8.53 0.69
C THR A 518 -8.40 7.40 1.44
N ALA A 519 -9.20 7.77 2.43
CA ALA A 519 -10.08 6.87 3.14
C ALA A 519 -11.55 7.27 2.91
N LEU A 520 -12.42 6.27 2.81
CA LEU A 520 -13.85 6.46 2.63
C LEU A 520 -14.60 5.85 3.81
N TYR A 521 -15.44 6.67 4.45
CA TYR A 521 -16.43 6.20 5.41
C TYR A 521 -17.82 6.23 4.78
N GLU A 522 -18.58 5.15 4.90
CA GLU A 522 -20.01 5.18 4.67
C GLU A 522 -20.73 5.48 5.98
N ILE A 523 -21.55 6.52 6.00
CA ILE A 523 -22.31 6.94 7.19
C ILE A 523 -23.82 6.90 6.94
N ALA A 524 -24.57 6.56 7.98
CA ALA A 524 -26.02 6.75 8.05
C ALA A 524 -26.32 7.89 9.04
N PRO A 525 -26.82 9.04 8.57
CA PRO A 525 -27.26 10.11 9.45
C PRO A 525 -28.38 9.65 10.40
N VAL A 526 -28.48 10.30 11.56
CA VAL A 526 -29.60 10.06 12.49
C VAL A 526 -30.93 10.32 11.77
N GLY A 527 -31.83 9.34 11.82
CA GLY A 527 -33.12 9.39 11.15
C GLY A 527 -33.13 8.84 9.72
N SER A 528 -32.00 8.40 9.17
CA SER A 528 -31.95 7.67 7.89
C SER A 528 -32.69 6.33 8.00
N SER A 529 -33.51 6.00 6.99
CA SER A 529 -34.18 4.69 6.87
C SER A 529 -33.23 3.56 6.45
N ALA A 530 -32.02 3.88 5.99
CA ALA A 530 -30.96 2.94 5.65
C ALA A 530 -30.02 2.60 6.82
N ALA A 531 -30.41 2.94 8.06
CA ALA A 531 -29.75 2.40 9.25
C ALA A 531 -29.96 0.87 9.32
N LEU A 532 -28.86 0.12 9.43
CA LEU A 532 -28.89 -1.35 9.42
C LEU A 532 -29.13 -1.95 10.81
N THR A 533 -28.85 -1.16 11.85
CA THR A 533 -29.04 -1.51 13.25
C THR A 533 -30.26 -0.79 13.80
N ARG A 534 -31.02 -1.45 14.66
CA ARG A 534 -32.11 -0.78 15.38
C ARG A 534 -31.55 -0.11 16.64
N PRO A 535 -32.02 1.10 16.99
CA PRO A 535 -31.71 1.70 18.27
C PRO A 535 -32.00 0.73 19.41
N SER A 536 -31.07 0.61 20.35
CA SER A 536 -31.25 -0.25 21.52
C SER A 536 -32.48 0.18 22.31
N ARG A 537 -33.33 -0.79 22.70
CA ARG A 537 -34.53 -0.51 23.51
C ARG A 537 -34.19 -0.05 24.94
N TYR A 538 -32.97 -0.32 25.39
CA TYR A 538 -32.55 -0.16 26.80
C TYR A 538 -31.39 0.81 26.98
N GLN A 539 -30.68 1.16 25.91
CA GLN A 539 -29.63 2.17 25.94
C GLN A 539 -30.29 3.51 25.66
N GLN A 540 -30.49 4.31 26.70
CA GLN A 540 -30.88 5.70 26.53
C GLN A 540 -29.69 6.43 25.91
N GLY A 541 -29.86 6.94 24.69
CA GLY A 541 -28.81 7.69 24.01
C GLY A 541 -28.30 8.81 24.91
N GLN A 542 -26.99 8.86 25.15
CA GLN A 542 -26.38 10.01 25.81
C GLN A 542 -26.68 11.25 24.97
N GLN A 543 -27.55 12.11 25.49
CA GLN A 543 -27.73 13.45 24.96
C GLN A 543 -26.40 14.18 25.17
N VAL A 544 -25.69 14.46 24.08
CA VAL A 544 -24.47 15.25 24.12
C VAL A 544 -24.87 16.70 24.46
N THR A 545 -24.86 17.03 25.74
CA THR A 545 -25.03 18.41 26.23
C THR A 545 -23.70 19.12 26.18
N GLY A 546 -23.50 19.97 25.16
CA GLY A 546 -22.29 20.77 24.95
C GLY A 546 -21.35 20.16 23.92
N GLY A 547 -21.32 20.76 22.74
CA GLY A 547 -20.45 20.45 21.59
C GLY A 547 -20.83 21.32 20.39
N GLN A 548 -20.01 21.39 19.35
CA GLN A 548 -20.42 22.04 18.10
C GLN A 548 -21.57 21.22 17.49
N HIS A 549 -22.82 21.67 17.67
CA HIS A 549 -24.02 20.89 17.33
C HIS A 549 -24.21 20.63 15.82
N ASP A 550 -23.49 21.39 14.99
CA ASP A 550 -23.71 21.38 13.55
C ASP A 550 -22.82 20.38 12.81
N GLU A 551 -21.67 19.97 13.35
CA GLU A 551 -20.73 19.05 12.68
C GLU A 551 -21.15 17.56 12.77
N LEU A 552 -20.73 16.75 11.79
CA LEU A 552 -20.92 15.29 11.79
C LEU A 552 -19.86 14.57 12.64
N GLY A 553 -18.76 15.25 12.96
CA GLY A 553 -17.60 14.70 13.64
C GLY A 553 -16.35 15.53 13.35
N HIS A 554 -15.18 15.01 13.69
CA HIS A 554 -13.89 15.60 13.34
C HIS A 554 -12.86 14.52 12.95
N VAL A 555 -11.88 14.94 12.17
CA VAL A 555 -10.70 14.16 11.77
C VAL A 555 -9.48 14.74 12.47
N ALA A 556 -8.72 13.90 13.15
CA ALA A 556 -7.47 14.23 13.81
C ALA A 556 -6.32 13.48 13.14
N LEU A 557 -5.34 14.22 12.63
CA LEU A 557 -4.11 13.71 12.04
C LEU A 557 -2.94 13.97 13.00
N ARG A 558 -2.28 12.91 13.44
CA ARG A 558 -1.07 12.99 14.28
C ARG A 558 0.12 12.51 13.46
N TYR A 559 1.25 13.23 13.55
CA TYR A 559 2.48 12.87 12.86
C TYR A 559 3.71 13.42 13.59
N LYS A 560 4.89 12.86 13.34
CA LYS A 560 6.19 13.39 13.81
C LYS A 560 6.96 13.93 12.61
N VAL A 561 7.67 15.03 12.77
CA VAL A 561 8.63 15.46 11.74
C VAL A 561 9.86 14.53 11.80
N PRO A 562 10.49 14.16 10.69
CA PRO A 562 11.66 13.30 10.71
C PRO A 562 12.75 13.87 11.64
N GLY A 563 13.28 13.03 12.53
CA GLY A 563 14.24 13.41 13.57
C GLY A 563 13.64 14.07 14.83
N GLU A 564 12.38 14.47 14.83
CA GLU A 564 11.69 14.98 16.04
C GLU A 564 11.03 13.83 16.83
N SER A 565 11.14 13.88 18.16
CA SER A 565 10.47 12.93 19.05
C SER A 565 9.04 13.34 19.43
N GLN A 566 8.68 14.61 19.20
CA GLN A 566 7.36 15.14 19.52
C GLN A 566 6.44 15.10 18.30
N SER A 567 5.23 14.62 18.53
CA SER A 567 4.16 14.64 17.55
C SER A 567 3.54 16.02 17.38
N ARG A 568 3.05 16.33 16.18
CA ARG A 568 2.14 17.41 15.85
C ARG A 568 0.73 16.86 15.60
N LEU A 569 -0.27 17.72 15.76
CA LEU A 569 -1.69 17.37 15.62
C LEU A 569 -2.38 18.40 14.73
N ILE A 570 -3.10 17.93 13.72
CA ILE A 570 -3.99 18.74 12.87
C ILE A 570 -5.40 18.20 13.06
N GLU A 571 -6.35 19.08 13.38
CA GLU A 571 -7.77 18.73 13.54
C GLU A 571 -8.61 19.42 12.46
N THR A 572 -9.51 18.67 11.83
CA THR A 572 -10.38 19.16 10.75
C THR A 572 -11.82 18.72 10.99
N PRO A 573 -12.80 19.64 11.09
CA PRO A 573 -14.19 19.30 11.33
C PRO A 573 -14.85 18.67 10.09
N ILE A 574 -15.77 17.73 10.31
CA ILE A 574 -16.61 17.12 9.27
C ILE A 574 -17.89 17.94 9.14
N SER A 575 -17.99 18.72 8.08
CA SER A 575 -19.17 19.56 7.84
C SER A 575 -20.43 18.72 7.49
N PRO A 576 -21.64 19.12 7.93
CA PRO A 576 -22.88 18.38 7.70
C PRO A 576 -23.44 18.49 6.27
N GLY A 577 -22.87 19.36 5.45
CA GLY A 577 -23.36 19.62 4.10
C GLY A 577 -22.98 18.51 3.14
N VAL A 578 -23.98 17.85 2.55
CA VAL A 578 -23.76 16.99 1.37
C VAL A 578 -23.41 17.90 0.21
N THR A 579 -22.17 17.80 -0.25
CA THR A 579 -21.66 18.49 -1.43
C THR A 579 -21.83 17.61 -2.66
N THR A 580 -21.75 18.22 -3.84
CA THR A 580 -21.61 17.45 -5.07
C THR A 580 -20.23 16.82 -5.08
N ALA A 581 -20.15 15.50 -5.23
CA ALA A 581 -18.88 14.80 -5.31
C ALA A 581 -18.05 15.37 -6.47
N ASP A 582 -16.81 15.76 -6.20
CA ASP A 582 -15.87 16.10 -7.26
C ASP A 582 -15.47 14.83 -8.06
N SER A 583 -14.71 15.01 -9.14
CA SER A 583 -14.26 13.88 -9.97
C SER A 583 -13.40 12.90 -9.16
N GLU A 584 -12.57 13.40 -8.25
CA GLU A 584 -11.65 12.59 -7.46
C GLU A 584 -12.41 11.72 -6.44
N ALA A 585 -13.43 12.27 -5.78
CA ALA A 585 -14.31 11.59 -4.83
C ALA A 585 -15.17 10.55 -5.54
N SER A 586 -15.71 10.92 -6.70
CA SER A 586 -16.50 10.01 -7.54
C SER A 586 -15.67 8.85 -8.06
N PHE A 587 -14.42 9.10 -8.45
CA PHE A 587 -13.51 8.05 -8.91
C PHE A 587 -13.12 7.11 -7.77
N ALA A 588 -12.75 7.66 -6.60
CA ALA A 588 -12.47 6.86 -5.41
C ALA A 588 -13.67 5.98 -5.02
N ALA A 589 -14.90 6.52 -5.07
CA ALA A 589 -16.12 5.77 -4.81
C ALA A 589 -16.37 4.66 -5.86
N ALA A 590 -16.05 4.90 -7.13
CA ALA A 590 -16.13 3.87 -8.17
C ALA A 590 -15.16 2.71 -7.92
N ILE A 591 -13.92 3.00 -7.52
CA ILE A 591 -12.93 2.00 -7.14
C ILE A 591 -13.35 1.24 -5.86
N ALA A 592 -13.93 1.94 -4.88
CA ALA A 592 -14.45 1.33 -3.67
C ALA A 592 -15.59 0.35 -3.96
N GLY A 593 -16.51 0.74 -4.86
CA GLY A 593 -17.58 -0.14 -5.33
C GLY A 593 -17.03 -1.33 -6.13
N PHE A 594 -16.03 -1.10 -6.99
CA PHE A 594 -15.36 -2.17 -7.74
C PHE A 594 -14.70 -3.21 -6.81
N GLY A 595 -13.98 -2.76 -5.79
CA GLY A 595 -13.40 -3.67 -4.80
C GLY A 595 -14.45 -4.44 -4.00
N GLN A 596 -15.56 -3.79 -3.62
CA GLN A 596 -16.69 -4.49 -2.99
C GLN A 596 -17.32 -5.55 -3.93
N LEU A 597 -17.48 -5.27 -5.23
CA LEU A 597 -18.00 -6.26 -6.20
C LEU A 597 -17.07 -7.48 -6.38
N LEU A 598 -15.76 -7.28 -6.27
CA LEU A 598 -14.77 -8.36 -6.36
C LEU A 598 -14.64 -9.18 -5.07
N GLY A 599 -14.83 -8.55 -3.91
CA GLY A 599 -14.64 -9.16 -2.60
C GLY A 599 -15.94 -9.48 -1.88
N ASP A 600 -16.63 -8.45 -1.42
CA ASP A 600 -17.84 -8.55 -0.60
C ASP A 600 -18.88 -7.46 -0.97
N ASP A 601 -19.96 -7.88 -1.61
CA ASP A 601 -20.98 -7.02 -2.20
C ASP A 601 -22.18 -6.75 -1.28
N ARG A 602 -22.15 -7.23 -0.02
CA ARG A 602 -23.29 -7.21 0.93
C ARG A 602 -23.94 -5.83 1.13
N TYR A 603 -23.22 -4.75 0.88
CA TYR A 603 -23.66 -3.37 1.10
C TYR A 603 -24.02 -2.61 -0.18
N LEU A 604 -23.85 -3.21 -1.36
CA LEU A 604 -24.07 -2.56 -2.66
C LEU A 604 -25.54 -2.58 -3.09
N GLY A 605 -26.36 -3.49 -2.55
CA GLY A 605 -27.77 -3.61 -2.95
C GLY A 605 -27.89 -4.00 -4.42
N ASP A 606 -28.58 -3.17 -5.21
CA ASP A 606 -28.75 -3.39 -6.66
C ASP A 606 -27.64 -2.75 -7.50
N TRP A 607 -26.66 -2.08 -6.88
CA TRP A 607 -25.55 -1.42 -7.56
C TRP A 607 -24.54 -2.46 -8.06
N GLY A 608 -24.28 -2.51 -9.37
CA GLY A 608 -23.49 -3.55 -10.00
C GLY A 608 -22.34 -3.04 -10.88
N TRP A 609 -21.85 -3.93 -11.75
CA TRP A 609 -20.73 -3.66 -12.66
C TRP A 609 -20.99 -2.47 -13.59
N ASP A 610 -22.19 -2.36 -14.14
CA ASP A 610 -22.55 -1.30 -15.08
C ASP A 610 -22.51 0.08 -14.42
N GLU A 611 -23.03 0.21 -13.19
CA GLU A 611 -22.95 1.45 -12.42
C GLU A 611 -21.52 1.79 -12.02
N ALA A 612 -20.71 0.80 -11.64
CA ALA A 612 -19.29 0.97 -11.34
C ALA A 612 -18.51 1.52 -12.54
N ILE A 613 -18.70 0.92 -13.71
CA ILE A 613 -18.07 1.32 -14.97
C ILE A 613 -18.50 2.72 -15.35
N ALA A 614 -19.80 3.01 -15.32
CA ALA A 614 -20.33 4.33 -15.67
C ALA A 614 -19.79 5.43 -14.75
N LEU A 615 -19.72 5.18 -13.44
CA LEU A 615 -19.17 6.13 -12.48
C LEU A 615 -17.68 6.37 -12.71
N ALA A 616 -16.89 5.31 -12.92
CA ALA A 616 -15.46 5.42 -13.20
C ALA A 616 -15.16 6.15 -14.53
N GLU A 617 -15.97 5.89 -15.57
CA GLU A 617 -15.81 6.56 -16.86
C GLU A 617 -16.11 8.06 -16.80
N ALA A 618 -17.19 8.44 -16.09
CA ALA A 618 -17.56 9.82 -15.90
C ALA A 618 -16.55 10.61 -15.04
N SER A 619 -15.85 9.92 -14.14
CA SER A 619 -14.92 10.51 -13.17
C SER A 619 -13.44 10.29 -13.48
N LYS A 620 -13.11 9.73 -14.65
CA LYS A 620 -11.72 9.38 -15.04
C LYS A 620 -10.74 10.54 -14.90
N GLY A 621 -11.16 11.78 -15.18
CA GLY A 621 -10.32 12.97 -15.03
C GLY A 621 -9.08 12.93 -15.94
N LYS A 622 -7.99 13.56 -15.49
CA LYS A 622 -6.69 13.50 -16.16
C LYS A 622 -6.05 12.13 -15.90
N ASP A 623 -5.55 11.51 -16.96
CA ASP A 623 -5.00 10.16 -16.88
C ASP A 623 -3.79 10.05 -17.80
N ARG A 624 -2.69 10.72 -17.42
CA ARG A 624 -1.48 10.86 -18.25
C ARG A 624 -0.88 9.51 -18.65
N TYR A 625 -0.91 8.55 -17.72
CA TYR A 625 -0.31 7.23 -17.87
C TYR A 625 -1.32 6.13 -18.19
N GLY A 626 -2.63 6.45 -18.21
CA GLY A 626 -3.66 5.50 -18.62
C GLY A 626 -4.14 4.55 -17.51
N TYR A 627 -3.74 4.75 -16.26
CA TYR A 627 -4.08 3.89 -15.12
C TYR A 627 -5.60 3.89 -14.86
N ARG A 628 -6.25 5.06 -14.87
CA ARG A 628 -7.70 5.14 -14.62
C ARG A 628 -8.50 4.53 -15.77
N ALA A 629 -8.04 4.71 -17.01
CA ALA A 629 -8.62 4.06 -18.18
C ALA A 629 -8.44 2.53 -18.15
N GLU A 630 -7.33 2.04 -17.60
CA GLU A 630 -7.10 0.61 -17.36
C GLU A 630 -8.09 0.06 -16.33
N ALA A 631 -8.30 0.76 -15.22
CA ALA A 631 -9.27 0.37 -14.20
C ALA A 631 -10.67 0.13 -14.81
N VAL A 632 -11.13 1.04 -15.66
CA VAL A 632 -12.40 0.89 -16.38
C VAL A 632 -12.42 -0.38 -17.27
N ARG A 633 -11.32 -0.68 -17.97
CA ARG A 633 -11.22 -1.90 -18.77
C ARG A 633 -11.24 -3.16 -17.89
N LEU A 634 -10.60 -3.11 -16.73
CA LEU A 634 -10.59 -4.21 -15.77
C LEU A 634 -11.98 -4.43 -15.16
N MET A 635 -12.73 -3.38 -14.84
CA MET A 635 -14.12 -3.50 -14.38
C MET A 635 -15.01 -4.19 -15.42
N ARG A 636 -14.87 -3.83 -16.71
CA ARG A 636 -15.56 -4.52 -17.81
C ARG A 636 -15.19 -5.99 -17.92
N LEU A 637 -13.91 -6.30 -17.75
CA LEU A 637 -13.42 -7.67 -17.79
C LEU A 637 -13.95 -8.49 -16.61
N ALA A 638 -13.93 -7.92 -15.41
CA ALA A 638 -14.48 -8.53 -14.21
C ALA A 638 -15.98 -8.83 -14.38
N GLY A 639 -16.78 -7.85 -14.82
CA GLY A 639 -18.21 -8.07 -15.10
C GLY A 639 -18.45 -9.22 -16.08
N GLY A 640 -17.70 -9.26 -17.19
CA GLY A 640 -17.80 -10.35 -18.16
C GLY A 640 -17.29 -11.73 -17.68
N LEU A 641 -16.49 -11.77 -16.62
CA LEU A 641 -16.04 -13.00 -15.96
C LEU A 641 -17.03 -13.46 -14.88
N SER A 642 -17.68 -12.53 -14.18
CA SER A 642 -18.70 -12.81 -13.16
C SER A 642 -20.02 -13.34 -13.76
N ASP A 643 -20.30 -13.03 -15.03
CA ASP A 643 -21.49 -13.50 -15.74
C ASP A 643 -21.40 -14.94 -16.28
N ARG A 644 -20.23 -15.61 -16.12
CA ARG A 644 -19.99 -16.99 -16.56
C ARG A 644 -20.20 -17.98 -15.43
#